data_AF-D2U945-F1
#
_entry.id   AF-D2U945-F1
#
_cell.length_a   1.000
_cell.length_b   1.000
_cell.length_c   1.000
_cell.angle_alpha   90.00
_cell.angle_beta   90.00
_cell.angle_gamma   90.00
#
_symmetry.space_group_name_H-M   'P 1'
#
loop_
_entity.id
_entity.type
_entity.pdbx_description
1 polymer ?
#
loop_
_entity_poly.entity_id
_entity_poly.type
_entity_poly.pdbx_seq_one_letter_code
_entity_poly.pdbx_strand_id
1 'polypeptide(L)'
;MLYVTGANGSGILSVVGGGDVTLQGAQVRNAGTDGVTQLVAGHDLTLGAQTLTHSTDATHDARNYQRSSETTHAVSSVQGAGDVVLAAGHDVTLQAAQIGAGKTLAVQAGHDIDSQAVVDSTTQSNSSVSKRHSLVTSTHDEHVQGTQLGAGGDIVMRAGNDLTLASTAVASQTGGIALAAGHDVALTATQEQHDSVVDEQTRKKKFLSSKTTTTHDESHDSIAVTSSLSGDTVHIAAGNDLLSQGAQIVGTGDVVLAAGNNLTLETAQNTHSEEHDSQRKKSGLFGNGGLSVTYGKQSLKTDTTSSTLTHTGSTVGSLDGNVTLVAGNTLAITGSDVMALQGDITAKAKDIAITEVHDTRDSTQKTAFKQGGLTMSVTSAALNLAQGAVHSAQAGSQAKGDARMQALAGASAAYSAYGAGQAMGKLLSADSAKDAMQGAGINVAITVGGSRSHSESTQHSDTSKGSTLHAGGNVTLIATGGGDDSNLLIRGSDVKAGNNLLLAADHDITVESAQDSSEQHSRSKSGSAAIGAAISYGAKGAAMGFTANASTAHGQGDGTDVTQRNSHLSAGNTATILSGNDTTLDGAVLSANTVMADVGGDLHIHSEQDTSHYASHDTAASASVTVGIGASGSASYSHSKVDGDFASVREQSGIQAGDGGFDITVHGNTDLKGAVIASTQAAIDQGRNQLTTGTLTVADITNTSHYKATGVNLSGGYAAGGSNGKSDGKSDGSSGDTASSQMPPTANQGSSWSWQNQGSGARGTAAGYDSKSGSQTSITHSGISGGDLTITDAAGQQAKSGKSIADTLAALNRDVHTGDSGNGLVKDWNGQQLQ
;
A
#
# COMPACT_ATOMS: atom_id res chain seq x y z
N MET A 1 36.18 -28.71 19.08
CA MET A 1 36.34 -27.55 20.01
C MET A 1 37.82 -27.33 20.23
N LEU A 2 38.33 -26.13 19.92
CA LEU A 2 39.67 -25.68 20.30
C LEU A 2 39.53 -24.64 21.42
N TYR A 3 40.23 -24.83 22.54
CA TYR A 3 40.09 -23.96 23.71
C TYR A 3 41.44 -23.64 24.34
N VAL A 4 41.71 -22.36 24.59
CA VAL A 4 42.93 -21.89 25.26
C VAL A 4 42.58 -20.94 26.41
N THR A 5 43.28 -21.11 27.54
CA THR A 5 43.27 -20.18 28.69
C THR A 5 44.70 -19.85 29.10
N GLY A 6 44.98 -18.59 29.41
CA GLY A 6 46.28 -18.14 29.92
C GLY A 6 46.16 -17.61 31.34
N ALA A 7 47.09 -17.98 32.23
CA ALA A 7 47.05 -17.62 33.66
C ALA A 7 47.14 -16.10 33.92
N ASN A 8 47.66 -15.32 32.96
CA ASN A 8 47.87 -13.87 33.06
C ASN A 8 47.15 -13.09 31.93
N GLY A 9 46.09 -13.64 31.34
CA GLY A 9 45.36 -12.99 30.22
C GLY A 9 46.03 -13.10 28.84
N SER A 10 47.25 -13.63 28.73
CA SER A 10 48.07 -13.68 27.50
C SER A 10 47.87 -14.92 26.62
N GLY A 11 46.65 -15.45 26.49
CA GLY A 11 46.40 -16.68 25.71
C GLY A 11 46.59 -16.47 24.21
N ILE A 12 47.45 -17.24 23.55
CA ILE A 12 47.56 -17.25 22.07
C ILE A 12 46.96 -18.55 21.56
N LEU A 13 45.97 -18.45 20.66
CA LEU A 13 45.42 -19.58 19.92
C LEU A 13 45.70 -19.33 18.44
N SER A 14 46.49 -20.20 17.82
CA SER A 14 46.84 -20.08 16.41
C SER A 14 46.53 -21.36 15.64
N VAL A 15 45.75 -21.23 14.58
CA VAL A 15 45.55 -22.27 13.55
C VAL A 15 46.17 -21.73 12.27
N VAL A 16 47.18 -22.42 11.73
CA VAL A 16 47.87 -22.01 10.50
C VAL A 16 47.93 -23.20 9.54
N GLY A 17 47.30 -23.06 8.38
CA GLY A 17 47.39 -24.00 7.27
C GLY A 17 48.28 -23.45 6.15
N GLY A 18 49.16 -24.28 5.59
CA GLY A 18 49.95 -23.92 4.41
C GLY A 18 49.15 -23.91 3.10
N GLY A 19 47.94 -24.48 3.11
CA GLY A 19 46.93 -24.40 2.06
C GLY A 19 45.62 -23.94 2.70
N ASP A 20 44.55 -24.71 2.53
CA ASP A 20 43.22 -24.31 3.01
C ASP A 20 43.01 -24.62 4.50
N VAL A 21 42.20 -23.82 5.18
CA VAL A 21 41.70 -24.07 6.53
C VAL A 21 40.18 -24.08 6.51
N THR A 22 39.57 -25.22 6.82
CA THR A 22 38.11 -25.37 6.86
C THR A 22 37.63 -25.77 8.24
N LEU A 23 36.69 -25.00 8.79
CA LEU A 23 35.99 -25.23 10.04
C LEU A 23 34.50 -25.43 9.70
N GLN A 24 33.92 -26.56 10.10
CA GLN A 24 32.51 -26.91 9.82
C GLN A 24 31.80 -27.18 11.15
N GLY A 25 30.83 -26.34 11.52
CA GLY A 25 30.16 -26.42 12.83
C GLY A 25 31.13 -26.41 14.02
N ALA A 26 32.30 -25.79 13.87
CA ALA A 26 33.39 -25.89 14.84
C ALA A 26 33.35 -24.74 15.85
N GLN A 27 33.83 -24.98 17.08
CA GLN A 27 33.97 -23.95 18.11
C GLN A 27 35.44 -23.70 18.43
N VAL A 28 35.89 -22.46 18.29
CA VAL A 28 37.20 -21.95 18.68
C VAL A 28 37.01 -20.90 19.77
N ARG A 29 37.65 -21.07 20.93
CA ARG A 29 37.51 -20.12 22.04
C ARG A 29 38.84 -19.83 22.73
N ASN A 30 39.15 -18.56 22.93
CA ASN A 30 40.31 -18.09 23.67
C ASN A 30 39.87 -17.13 24.78
N ALA A 31 40.13 -17.49 26.03
CA ALA A 31 39.72 -16.69 27.19
C ALA A 31 40.74 -15.62 27.61
N GLY A 32 41.87 -15.48 26.91
CA GLY A 32 42.88 -14.47 27.23
C GLY A 32 42.42 -13.06 26.80
N THR A 33 42.22 -12.15 27.75
CA THR A 33 41.81 -10.75 27.51
C THR A 33 42.87 -9.91 26.80
N ASP A 34 44.14 -10.30 26.94
CA ASP A 34 45.29 -9.74 26.21
C ASP A 34 45.83 -10.74 25.18
N GLY A 35 45.02 -11.75 24.86
CA GLY A 35 45.35 -12.82 23.95
C GLY A 35 45.02 -12.49 22.50
N VAL A 36 45.62 -13.27 21.60
CA VAL A 36 45.33 -13.21 20.15
C VAL A 36 44.81 -14.57 19.70
N THR A 37 43.71 -14.56 18.95
CA THR A 37 43.14 -15.73 18.29
C THR A 37 43.33 -15.57 16.80
N GLN A 38 44.21 -16.34 16.18
CA GLN A 38 44.52 -16.23 14.76
C GLN A 38 44.21 -17.51 13.98
N LEU A 39 43.45 -17.37 12.90
CA LEU A 39 43.16 -18.41 11.92
C LEU A 39 43.73 -17.93 10.58
N VAL A 40 44.75 -18.63 10.08
CA VAL A 40 45.49 -18.23 8.88
C VAL A 40 45.54 -19.40 7.89
N ALA A 41 45.12 -19.15 6.66
CA ALA A 41 45.22 -20.08 5.53
C ALA A 41 46.19 -19.56 4.46
N GLY A 42 46.94 -20.46 3.83
CA GLY A 42 47.79 -20.13 2.69
C GLY A 42 47.01 -19.87 1.40
N HIS A 43 45.85 -20.51 1.23
CA HIS A 43 44.89 -20.20 0.17
C HIS A 43 43.56 -19.76 0.80
N ASP A 44 42.64 -20.69 1.12
CA ASP A 44 41.27 -20.35 1.49
C ASP A 44 40.98 -20.64 2.98
N LEU A 45 40.27 -19.73 3.63
CA LEU A 45 39.75 -19.89 4.99
C LEU A 45 38.21 -19.98 4.95
N THR A 46 37.67 -21.15 5.30
CA THR A 46 36.22 -21.36 5.33
C THR A 46 35.74 -21.62 6.75
N LEU A 47 34.85 -20.76 7.25
CA LEU A 47 34.03 -20.99 8.43
C LEU A 47 32.63 -21.41 7.96
N GLY A 48 32.48 -22.70 7.69
CA GLY A 48 31.27 -23.30 7.15
C GLY A 48 30.26 -23.71 8.22
N ALA A 49 29.04 -23.94 7.77
CA ALA A 49 27.96 -24.52 8.55
C ALA A 49 27.72 -25.98 8.15
N GLN A 50 27.49 -26.84 9.15
CA GLN A 50 27.10 -28.23 8.92
C GLN A 50 25.58 -28.32 8.87
N THR A 51 25.02 -28.74 7.73
CA THR A 51 23.58 -29.01 7.61
C THR A 51 23.20 -30.27 8.39
N LEU A 52 22.12 -30.20 9.14
CA LEU A 52 21.46 -31.30 9.85
C LEU A 52 20.02 -31.40 9.39
N THR A 53 19.59 -32.59 9.00
CA THR A 53 18.21 -32.85 8.59
C THR A 53 17.58 -33.86 9.52
N HIS A 54 16.38 -33.55 10.02
CA HIS A 54 15.54 -34.45 10.79
C HIS A 54 14.18 -34.57 10.14
N SER A 55 13.73 -35.80 9.85
CA SER A 55 12.41 -36.03 9.27
C SER A 55 11.63 -37.04 10.08
N THR A 56 10.34 -36.79 10.27
CA THR A 56 9.40 -37.77 10.82
C THR A 56 8.30 -38.08 9.81
N ASP A 57 7.96 -39.36 9.67
CA ASP A 57 6.83 -39.81 8.86
C ASP A 57 6.01 -40.80 9.68
N ALA A 58 4.78 -40.41 10.01
CA ALA A 58 3.76 -41.25 10.60
C ALA A 58 2.60 -41.41 9.61
N THR A 59 2.72 -42.40 8.72
CA THR A 59 1.67 -42.74 7.73
C THR A 59 0.80 -43.90 8.22
N HIS A 60 -0.51 -43.69 8.32
CA HIS A 60 -1.48 -44.78 8.53
C HIS A 60 -1.99 -45.36 7.21
N ASP A 61 -2.35 -44.47 6.26
CA ASP A 61 -2.71 -44.81 4.88
C ASP A 61 -2.41 -43.63 3.93
N ALA A 62 -2.62 -43.81 2.63
CA ALA A 62 -2.31 -42.79 1.61
C ALA A 62 -3.03 -41.42 1.79
N ARG A 63 -4.08 -41.35 2.63
CA ARG A 63 -4.86 -40.14 2.93
C ARG A 63 -4.81 -39.75 4.41
N ASN A 64 -4.05 -40.47 5.23
CA ASN A 64 -3.95 -40.23 6.66
C ASN A 64 -2.49 -40.34 7.08
N TYR A 65 -1.83 -39.20 7.19
CA TYR A 65 -0.41 -39.12 7.51
C TYR A 65 -0.08 -37.83 8.26
N GLN A 66 1.03 -37.87 8.97
CA GLN A 66 1.70 -36.70 9.52
C GLN A 66 3.16 -36.81 9.13
N ARG A 67 3.65 -35.81 8.40
CA ARG A 67 5.04 -35.75 7.93
C ARG A 67 5.62 -34.41 8.35
N SER A 68 6.83 -34.45 8.88
CA SER A 68 7.61 -33.24 9.09
C SER A 68 9.03 -33.47 8.61
N SER A 69 9.64 -32.41 8.10
CA SER A 69 11.07 -32.37 7.85
C SER A 69 11.61 -31.02 8.30
N GLU A 70 12.70 -31.05 9.03
CA GLU A 70 13.39 -29.90 9.55
C GLU A 70 14.84 -29.96 9.06
N THR A 71 15.32 -28.86 8.50
CA THR A 71 16.72 -28.65 8.14
C THR A 71 17.24 -27.51 8.99
N THR A 72 18.29 -27.76 9.75
CA THR A 72 18.98 -26.76 10.58
C THR A 72 20.46 -26.73 10.25
N HIS A 73 21.13 -25.62 10.56
CA HIS A 73 22.56 -25.46 10.34
C HIS A 73 23.32 -25.28 11.65
N ALA A 74 24.28 -26.17 11.92
CA ALA A 74 25.24 -25.98 12.99
C ALA A 74 26.42 -25.14 12.49
N VAL A 75 26.48 -23.88 12.93
CA VAL A 75 27.44 -22.88 12.43
C VAL A 75 28.79 -22.93 13.16
N SER A 76 29.84 -22.44 12.50
CA SER A 76 31.15 -22.28 13.12
C SER A 76 31.21 -21.01 13.98
N SER A 77 31.89 -21.10 15.13
CA SER A 77 32.08 -19.97 16.05
C SER A 77 33.55 -19.77 16.44
N VAL A 78 33.98 -18.52 16.47
CA VAL A 78 35.33 -18.08 16.88
C VAL A 78 35.19 -16.97 17.90
N GLN A 79 35.60 -17.23 19.14
CA GLN A 79 35.42 -16.29 20.24
C GLN A 79 36.73 -16.03 20.99
N GLY A 80 37.28 -14.82 20.82
CA GLY A 80 38.49 -14.37 21.50
C GLY A 80 38.17 -13.27 22.52
N ALA A 81 38.65 -13.42 23.76
CA ALA A 81 38.52 -12.36 24.77
C ALA A 81 39.45 -11.15 24.52
N GLY A 82 40.46 -11.30 23.66
CA GLY A 82 41.32 -10.23 23.15
C GLY A 82 41.07 -10.01 21.65
N ASP A 83 42.13 -10.01 20.84
CA ASP A 83 42.02 -9.81 19.39
C ASP A 83 41.69 -11.11 18.65
N VAL A 84 40.98 -10.98 17.53
CA VAL A 84 40.71 -12.07 16.58
C VAL A 84 41.18 -11.67 15.19
N VAL A 85 41.97 -12.54 14.56
CA VAL A 85 42.50 -12.35 13.20
C VAL A 85 42.12 -13.54 12.34
N LEU A 86 41.47 -13.27 11.22
CA LEU A 86 41.12 -14.23 10.16
C LEU A 86 41.86 -13.80 8.91
N ALA A 87 42.73 -14.65 8.36
CA ALA A 87 43.52 -14.31 7.18
C ALA A 87 43.59 -15.47 6.19
N ALA A 88 43.48 -15.16 4.90
CA ALA A 88 43.59 -16.09 3.80
C ALA A 88 44.46 -15.50 2.67
N GLY A 89 45.25 -16.34 2.00
CA GLY A 89 46.04 -15.92 0.84
C GLY A 89 45.17 -15.65 -0.40
N HIS A 90 44.01 -16.29 -0.50
CA HIS A 90 42.98 -16.07 -1.50
C HIS A 90 41.69 -15.63 -0.80
N ASP A 91 40.80 -16.55 -0.41
CA ASP A 91 39.43 -16.21 -0.02
C ASP A 91 39.12 -16.48 1.46
N VAL A 92 38.28 -15.64 2.07
CA VAL A 92 37.64 -15.91 3.36
C VAL A 92 36.14 -16.09 3.15
N THR A 93 35.62 -17.30 3.40
CA THR A 93 34.18 -17.60 3.31
C THR A 93 33.59 -17.82 4.70
N LEU A 94 32.51 -17.10 5.02
CA LEU A 94 31.80 -17.14 6.29
C LEU A 94 30.35 -17.57 6.04
N GLN A 95 29.99 -18.81 6.39
CA GLN A 95 28.61 -19.29 6.26
C GLN A 95 27.93 -19.26 7.61
N ALA A 96 27.10 -18.24 7.83
CA ALA A 96 26.41 -17.97 9.09
C ALA A 96 27.34 -18.02 10.32
N ALA A 97 28.61 -17.61 10.13
CA ALA A 97 29.64 -17.78 11.14
C ALA A 97 29.43 -16.80 12.31
N GLN A 98 29.76 -17.21 13.53
CA GLN A 98 29.68 -16.36 14.72
C GLN A 98 31.08 -16.00 15.22
N ILE A 99 31.53 -14.79 14.95
CA ILE A 99 32.89 -14.34 15.27
C ILE A 99 32.81 -13.17 16.24
N GLY A 100 33.51 -13.28 17.37
CA GLY A 100 33.58 -12.21 18.35
C GLY A 100 34.98 -12.00 18.92
N ALA A 101 35.38 -10.73 18.97
CA ALA A 101 36.61 -10.26 19.60
C ALA A 101 36.28 -9.38 20.82
N GLY A 102 36.99 -9.57 21.93
CA GLY A 102 36.88 -8.67 23.08
C GLY A 102 37.55 -7.32 22.82
N LYS A 103 38.50 -7.27 21.88
CA LYS A 103 39.18 -6.07 21.40
C LYS A 103 38.94 -5.90 19.90
N THR A 104 39.95 -6.08 19.05
CA THR A 104 39.85 -5.85 17.60
C THR A 104 39.56 -7.13 16.84
N LEU A 105 38.70 -7.04 15.83
CA LEU A 105 38.49 -8.09 14.83
C LEU A 105 39.09 -7.65 13.49
N ALA A 106 40.01 -8.45 12.95
CA ALA A 106 40.58 -8.24 11.62
C ALA A 106 40.27 -9.43 10.70
N VAL A 107 39.71 -9.17 9.53
CA VAL A 107 39.48 -10.15 8.46
C VAL A 107 40.21 -9.71 7.21
N GLN A 108 41.05 -10.57 6.65
CA GLN A 108 41.84 -10.24 5.46
C GLN A 108 41.85 -11.39 4.46
N ALA A 109 41.58 -11.07 3.20
CA ALA A 109 41.67 -11.98 2.07
C ALA A 109 42.59 -11.38 0.99
N GLY A 110 43.35 -12.22 0.29
CA GLY A 110 44.13 -11.79 -0.86
C GLY A 110 43.27 -11.54 -2.11
N HIS A 111 42.10 -12.18 -2.18
CA HIS A 111 41.07 -12.00 -3.19
C HIS A 111 39.77 -11.58 -2.49
N ASP A 112 38.89 -12.51 -2.10
CA ASP A 112 37.51 -12.19 -1.73
C ASP A 112 37.19 -12.45 -0.25
N ILE A 113 36.35 -11.60 0.34
CA ILE A 113 35.66 -11.89 1.61
C ILE A 113 34.18 -12.08 1.30
N ASP A 114 33.67 -13.28 1.52
CA ASP A 114 32.31 -13.65 1.19
C ASP A 114 31.58 -14.17 2.44
N SER A 115 30.55 -13.44 2.86
CA SER A 115 29.69 -13.80 3.97
C SER A 115 28.30 -14.17 3.48
N GLN A 116 27.97 -15.45 3.67
CA GLN A 116 26.74 -16.07 3.19
C GLN A 116 25.84 -16.40 4.37
N ALA A 117 24.56 -16.13 4.21
CA ALA A 117 23.55 -16.66 5.12
C ALA A 117 23.22 -18.12 4.77
N VAL A 118 22.74 -18.86 5.77
CA VAL A 118 22.16 -20.20 5.58
C VAL A 118 20.69 -20.17 5.95
N VAL A 119 19.88 -21.02 5.34
CA VAL A 119 18.43 -21.02 5.53
C VAL A 119 18.00 -22.31 6.23
N ASP A 120 17.58 -22.19 7.48
CA ASP A 120 16.88 -23.26 8.17
C ASP A 120 15.46 -23.37 7.61
N SER A 121 14.92 -24.58 7.53
CA SER A 121 13.57 -24.80 7.01
C SER A 121 12.82 -25.84 7.82
N THR A 122 11.54 -25.61 8.03
CA THR A 122 10.61 -26.56 8.64
C THR A 122 9.43 -26.76 7.72
N THR A 123 9.23 -28.00 7.28
CA THR A 123 8.04 -28.41 6.53
C THR A 123 7.16 -29.28 7.42
N GLN A 124 5.86 -29.05 7.39
CA GLN A 124 4.88 -29.91 8.02
C GLN A 124 3.74 -30.19 7.06
N SER A 125 3.43 -31.47 6.84
CA SER A 125 2.33 -31.89 6.00
C SER A 125 1.47 -32.91 6.74
N ASN A 126 0.24 -32.51 7.03
CA ASN A 126 -0.72 -33.31 7.77
C ASN A 126 -1.95 -33.55 6.92
N SER A 127 -2.35 -34.81 6.78
CA SER A 127 -3.58 -35.20 6.10
C SER A 127 -4.43 -36.05 7.03
N SER A 128 -5.69 -35.66 7.21
CA SER A 128 -6.68 -36.43 7.97
C SER A 128 -7.97 -36.54 7.17
N VAL A 129 -8.29 -37.77 6.75
CA VAL A 129 -9.46 -38.05 5.91
C VAL A 129 -10.34 -39.11 6.56
N SER A 130 -11.55 -38.66 6.89
CA SER A 130 -12.66 -39.49 7.34
C SER A 130 -13.79 -39.53 6.32
N LYS A 131 -14.85 -40.30 6.60
CA LYS A 131 -16.03 -40.41 5.73
C LYS A 131 -16.74 -39.07 5.46
N ARG A 132 -16.61 -38.09 6.36
CA ARG A 132 -17.38 -36.83 6.33
C ARG A 132 -16.51 -35.57 6.41
N HIS A 133 -15.23 -35.71 6.64
CA HIS A 133 -14.31 -34.59 6.82
C HIS A 133 -12.95 -34.97 6.24
N SER A 134 -12.35 -34.06 5.50
CA SER A 134 -10.99 -34.12 4.97
C SER A 134 -10.32 -32.81 5.36
N LEU A 135 -9.14 -32.88 5.93
CA LEU A 135 -8.29 -31.73 6.21
C LEU A 135 -6.88 -32.07 5.75
N VAL A 136 -6.32 -31.24 4.88
CA VAL A 136 -4.91 -31.27 4.52
C VAL A 136 -4.33 -29.91 4.90
N THR A 137 -3.24 -29.93 5.65
CA THR A 137 -2.49 -28.74 6.03
C THR A 137 -1.06 -28.96 5.60
N SER A 138 -0.48 -27.99 4.91
CA SER A 138 0.92 -27.96 4.52
C SER A 138 1.50 -26.62 4.95
N THR A 139 2.59 -26.63 5.71
CA THR A 139 3.35 -25.41 6.03
C THR A 139 4.80 -25.61 5.62
N HIS A 140 5.43 -24.54 5.14
CA HIS A 140 6.86 -24.44 4.87
C HIS A 140 7.33 -23.12 5.44
N ASP A 141 8.17 -23.18 6.46
CA ASP A 141 8.70 -22.01 7.14
C ASP A 141 10.20 -22.00 7.03
N GLU A 142 10.78 -20.87 6.63
CA GLU A 142 12.22 -20.67 6.54
C GLU A 142 12.73 -19.66 7.56
N HIS A 143 13.99 -19.79 7.93
CA HIS A 143 14.69 -18.81 8.75
C HIS A 143 16.13 -18.65 8.26
N VAL A 144 16.48 -17.44 7.81
CA VAL A 144 17.79 -17.00 7.40
C VAL A 144 18.65 -16.76 8.65
N GLN A 145 19.68 -17.57 8.81
CA GLN A 145 20.76 -17.33 9.75
C GLN A 145 21.93 -16.66 9.03
N GLY A 146 22.14 -15.37 9.32
CA GLY A 146 23.28 -14.60 8.82
C GLY A 146 24.55 -14.75 9.64
N THR A 147 25.69 -14.32 9.07
CA THR A 147 26.96 -14.21 9.81
C THR A 147 26.88 -13.08 10.84
N GLN A 148 27.50 -13.28 11.99
CA GLN A 148 27.59 -12.30 13.07
C GLN A 148 29.05 -12.00 13.40
N LEU A 149 29.44 -10.73 13.28
CA LEU A 149 30.81 -10.24 13.48
C LEU A 149 30.79 -9.16 14.58
N GLY A 150 31.34 -9.47 15.75
CA GLY A 150 31.33 -8.59 16.92
C GLY A 150 32.73 -8.22 17.40
N ALA A 151 32.91 -6.98 17.85
CA ALA A 151 34.15 -6.55 18.50
C ALA A 151 33.89 -5.56 19.64
N GLY A 152 34.72 -5.61 20.69
CA GLY A 152 34.73 -4.58 21.73
C GLY A 152 35.31 -3.24 21.24
N GLY A 153 36.34 -3.32 20.40
CA GLY A 153 36.95 -2.19 19.66
C GLY A 153 36.72 -2.33 18.16
N ASP A 154 37.70 -1.97 17.34
CA ASP A 154 37.51 -1.86 15.89
C ASP A 154 37.25 -3.20 15.17
N ILE A 155 36.50 -3.13 14.07
CA ILE A 155 36.35 -4.21 13.09
C ILE A 155 36.95 -3.74 11.77
N VAL A 156 37.89 -4.50 11.22
CA VAL A 156 38.52 -4.19 9.92
C VAL A 156 38.37 -5.40 9.00
N MET A 157 37.83 -5.19 7.80
CA MET A 157 37.75 -6.21 6.75
C MET A 157 38.39 -5.69 5.47
N ARG A 158 39.29 -6.48 4.89
CA ARG A 158 40.01 -6.12 3.67
C ARG A 158 40.05 -7.27 2.67
N ALA A 159 39.45 -7.05 1.52
CA ALA A 159 39.52 -7.94 0.36
C ALA A 159 40.44 -7.33 -0.70
N GLY A 160 41.20 -8.17 -1.40
CA GLY A 160 42.00 -7.74 -2.55
C GLY A 160 41.15 -7.43 -3.79
N ASN A 161 40.03 -8.13 -3.93
CA ASN A 161 39.06 -7.99 -5.01
C ASN A 161 37.71 -7.56 -4.41
N ASP A 162 36.85 -8.49 -3.98
CA ASP A 162 35.46 -8.20 -3.62
C ASP A 162 35.12 -8.51 -2.15
N LEU A 163 34.24 -7.70 -1.55
CA LEU A 163 33.72 -7.92 -0.20
C LEU A 163 32.18 -7.99 -0.24
N THR A 164 31.63 -9.19 -0.03
CA THR A 164 30.18 -9.42 -0.01
C THR A 164 29.70 -9.81 1.38
N LEU A 165 28.73 -9.07 1.90
CA LEU A 165 28.06 -9.32 3.17
C LEU A 165 26.57 -9.53 2.94
N ALA A 166 26.14 -10.80 2.83
CA ALA A 166 24.73 -11.16 2.72
C ALA A 166 24.12 -11.42 4.11
N SER A 167 23.06 -10.69 4.45
CA SER A 167 22.36 -10.77 5.75
C SER A 167 23.29 -10.77 6.97
N THR A 168 24.39 -10.02 6.92
CA THR A 168 25.45 -10.08 7.94
C THR A 168 25.28 -8.96 8.96
N ALA A 169 25.37 -9.30 10.24
CA ALA A 169 25.37 -8.33 11.33
C ALA A 169 26.80 -8.06 11.82
N VAL A 170 27.25 -6.82 11.70
CA VAL A 170 28.59 -6.34 12.09
C VAL A 170 28.43 -5.28 13.17
N ALA A 171 28.97 -5.53 14.36
CA ALA A 171 28.79 -4.63 15.50
C ALA A 171 30.10 -4.39 16.27
N SER A 172 30.54 -3.14 16.32
CA SER A 172 31.59 -2.67 17.23
C SER A 172 30.97 -1.93 18.42
N GLN A 173 31.42 -2.23 19.63
CA GLN A 173 30.87 -1.60 20.85
C GLN A 173 31.39 -0.18 21.09
N THR A 174 32.69 0.05 20.86
CA THR A 174 33.35 1.34 21.17
C THR A 174 34.30 1.82 20.09
N GLY A 175 34.47 1.05 19.01
CA GLY A 175 35.40 1.36 17.92
C GLY A 175 34.70 1.49 16.57
N GLY A 176 35.48 1.71 15.51
CA GLY A 176 34.99 1.86 14.16
C GLY A 176 34.83 0.53 13.41
N ILE A 177 34.04 0.57 12.33
CA ILE A 177 33.99 -0.48 11.30
C ILE A 177 34.66 0.06 10.04
N ALA A 178 35.66 -0.64 9.52
CA ALA A 178 36.33 -0.29 8.27
C ALA A 178 36.26 -1.48 7.29
N LEU A 179 35.55 -1.30 6.17
CA LEU A 179 35.46 -2.24 5.07
C LEU A 179 36.22 -1.68 3.86
N ALA A 180 37.06 -2.50 3.24
CA ALA A 180 37.74 -2.11 2.00
C ALA A 180 37.86 -3.30 1.03
N ALA A 181 37.59 -3.03 -0.24
CA ALA A 181 37.74 -3.98 -1.35
C ALA A 181 38.46 -3.31 -2.53
N GLY A 182 39.30 -4.07 -3.25
CA GLY A 182 40.02 -3.54 -4.42
C GLY A 182 39.11 -3.30 -5.63
N HIS A 183 37.98 -4.00 -5.69
CA HIS A 183 36.92 -3.86 -6.67
C HIS A 183 35.61 -3.49 -5.96
N ASP A 184 34.75 -4.45 -5.61
CA ASP A 184 33.38 -4.16 -5.20
C ASP A 184 33.10 -4.45 -3.72
N VAL A 185 32.20 -3.65 -3.12
CA VAL A 185 31.60 -3.95 -1.81
C VAL A 185 30.09 -4.11 -1.96
N ALA A 186 29.54 -5.25 -1.58
CA ALA A 186 28.12 -5.52 -1.66
C ALA A 186 27.53 -5.91 -0.29
N LEU A 187 26.56 -5.14 0.19
CA LEU A 187 25.75 -5.46 1.36
C LEU A 187 24.36 -5.89 0.88
N THR A 188 24.10 -7.20 0.87
CA THR A 188 22.93 -7.78 0.21
C THR A 188 21.97 -8.42 1.19
N ALA A 189 20.72 -8.57 0.75
CA ALA A 189 19.69 -9.27 1.51
C ALA A 189 19.60 -10.75 1.12
N THR A 190 19.06 -11.58 2.01
CA THR A 190 18.67 -12.97 1.72
C THR A 190 17.21 -13.18 2.07
N GLN A 191 16.50 -13.93 1.23
CA GLN A 191 15.05 -14.09 1.36
C GLN A 191 14.67 -15.28 2.25
N GLU A 192 13.71 -15.06 3.16
CA GLU A 192 12.98 -16.10 3.90
C GLU A 192 11.61 -16.33 3.25
N GLN A 193 11.17 -17.59 3.15
CA GLN A 193 9.84 -17.97 2.69
C GLN A 193 8.96 -18.53 3.82
N HIS A 194 7.70 -18.11 3.87
CA HIS A 194 6.68 -18.68 4.75
C HIS A 194 5.41 -18.99 3.98
N ASP A 195 5.12 -20.29 3.84
CA ASP A 195 3.97 -20.79 3.11
C ASP A 195 3.04 -21.55 4.06
N SER A 196 1.73 -21.33 3.91
CA SER A 196 0.72 -22.09 4.62
C SER A 196 -0.47 -22.37 3.70
N VAL A 197 -0.76 -23.65 3.50
CA VAL A 197 -1.88 -24.15 2.69
C VAL A 197 -2.80 -25.00 3.55
N VAL A 198 -4.09 -24.70 3.51
CA VAL A 198 -5.14 -25.44 4.24
C VAL A 198 -6.29 -25.78 3.30
N ASP A 199 -6.42 -27.07 2.99
CA ASP A 199 -7.56 -27.62 2.27
C ASP A 199 -8.51 -28.31 3.24
N GLU A 200 -9.75 -27.81 3.36
CA GLU A 200 -10.78 -28.46 4.16
C GLU A 200 -12.00 -28.87 3.31
N GLN A 201 -12.47 -30.10 3.47
CA GLN A 201 -13.76 -30.54 2.95
C GLN A 201 -14.64 -31.14 4.05
N THR A 202 -15.81 -30.56 4.29
CA THR A 202 -16.83 -31.10 5.21
C THR A 202 -18.08 -31.53 4.47
N ARG A 203 -18.58 -32.72 4.80
CA ARG A 203 -19.79 -33.33 4.22
C ARG A 203 -20.79 -33.68 5.31
N LYS A 204 -21.91 -32.97 5.34
CA LYS A 204 -23.05 -33.25 6.22
C LYS A 204 -24.15 -33.93 5.41
N LYS A 205 -24.51 -35.16 5.77
CA LYS A 205 -25.64 -35.91 5.18
C LYS A 205 -26.72 -36.14 6.23
N LYS A 206 -27.97 -35.80 5.91
CA LYS A 206 -29.19 -36.13 6.66
C LYS A 206 -30.11 -36.96 5.75
N PHE A 207 -31.20 -37.50 6.31
CA PHE A 207 -32.13 -38.43 5.65
C PHE A 207 -32.62 -37.95 4.26
N LEU A 208 -32.69 -36.64 3.99
CA LEU A 208 -33.14 -36.06 2.71
C LEU A 208 -32.26 -34.90 2.20
N SER A 209 -31.07 -34.69 2.78
CA SER A 209 -30.24 -33.54 2.41
C SER A 209 -28.73 -33.77 2.53
N SER A 210 -27.98 -33.10 1.66
CA SER A 210 -26.52 -33.06 1.69
C SER A 210 -26.02 -31.63 1.63
N LYS A 211 -24.97 -31.34 2.40
CA LYS A 211 -24.18 -30.13 2.32
C LYS A 211 -22.71 -30.51 2.24
N THR A 212 -22.03 -30.06 1.19
CA THR A 212 -20.58 -30.12 1.07
C THR A 212 -20.04 -28.70 1.13
N THR A 213 -19.07 -28.46 2.01
CA THR A 213 -18.27 -27.23 2.04
C THR A 213 -16.85 -27.62 1.73
N THR A 214 -16.24 -26.97 0.75
CA THR A 214 -14.82 -27.06 0.42
C THR A 214 -14.24 -25.68 0.63
N THR A 215 -13.15 -25.58 1.39
CA THR A 215 -12.35 -24.36 1.54
C THR A 215 -10.91 -24.66 1.15
N HIS A 216 -10.24 -23.67 0.60
CA HIS A 216 -8.84 -23.67 0.26
C HIS A 216 -8.30 -22.30 0.66
N ASP A 217 -7.41 -22.29 1.64
CA ASP A 217 -6.78 -21.09 2.16
C ASP A 217 -5.26 -21.25 1.98
N GLU A 218 -4.63 -20.30 1.30
CA GLU A 218 -3.21 -20.31 0.97
C GLU A 218 -2.62 -18.93 1.27
N SER A 219 -1.43 -18.90 1.88
CA SER A 219 -0.66 -17.70 2.12
C SER A 219 0.81 -17.95 1.81
N HIS A 220 1.46 -17.00 1.15
CA HIS A 220 2.89 -17.01 0.85
C HIS A 220 3.50 -15.67 1.21
N ASP A 221 4.50 -15.70 2.08
CA ASP A 221 5.35 -14.56 2.41
C ASP A 221 6.77 -14.81 1.91
N SER A 222 7.39 -13.76 1.38
CA SER A 222 8.79 -13.72 1.02
C SER A 222 9.39 -12.46 1.63
N ILE A 223 10.25 -12.60 2.64
CA ILE A 223 10.76 -11.49 3.45
C ILE A 223 12.27 -11.38 3.32
N ALA A 224 12.79 -10.19 3.07
CA ALA A 224 14.21 -9.94 2.89
C ALA A 224 14.86 -9.65 4.25
N VAL A 225 15.82 -10.49 4.63
CA VAL A 225 16.70 -10.27 5.78
C VAL A 225 17.94 -9.53 5.29
N THR A 226 18.26 -8.39 5.89
CA THR A 226 19.27 -7.45 5.37
C THR A 226 20.51 -7.38 6.25
N SER A 227 21.61 -6.85 5.70
CA SER A 227 22.86 -6.65 6.43
C SER A 227 22.79 -5.42 7.35
N SER A 228 23.49 -5.47 8.48
CA SER A 228 23.57 -4.36 9.44
C SER A 228 25.01 -4.12 9.91
N LEU A 229 25.44 -2.86 9.92
CA LEU A 229 26.75 -2.39 10.37
C LEU A 229 26.51 -1.31 11.42
N SER A 230 27.02 -1.51 12.64
CA SER A 230 26.89 -0.55 13.73
C SER A 230 28.20 -0.39 14.49
N GLY A 231 28.71 0.83 14.60
CA GLY A 231 29.96 1.14 15.31
C GLY A 231 30.06 2.61 15.71
N ASP A 232 31.23 3.01 16.22
CA ASP A 232 31.50 4.42 16.50
C ASP A 232 31.61 5.21 15.19
N THR A 233 32.49 4.79 14.29
CA THR A 233 32.52 5.26 12.91
C THR A 233 32.30 4.10 11.95
N VAL A 234 31.82 4.38 10.73
CA VAL A 234 31.70 3.37 9.68
C VAL A 234 32.33 3.89 8.39
N HIS A 235 33.34 3.20 7.89
CA HIS A 235 34.06 3.56 6.68
C HIS A 235 34.01 2.41 5.69
N ILE A 236 33.45 2.63 4.50
CA ILE A 236 33.37 1.64 3.43
C ILE A 236 34.03 2.20 2.19
N ALA A 237 35.01 1.48 1.65
CA ALA A 237 35.74 1.86 0.44
C ALA A 237 35.72 0.73 -0.59
N ALA A 238 35.14 0.99 -1.76
CA ALA A 238 35.17 0.11 -2.93
C ALA A 238 36.03 0.76 -4.03
N GLY A 239 36.91 -0.02 -4.67
CA GLY A 239 37.69 0.44 -5.81
C GLY A 239 36.84 0.72 -7.05
N ASN A 240 35.72 0.02 -7.20
CA ASN A 240 34.74 0.14 -8.28
C ASN A 240 33.36 0.49 -7.69
N ASP A 241 32.50 -0.48 -7.41
CA ASP A 241 31.11 -0.24 -7.05
C ASP A 241 30.81 -0.60 -5.58
N LEU A 242 29.95 0.20 -4.93
CA LEU A 242 29.41 -0.08 -3.59
C LEU A 242 27.89 -0.22 -3.69
N LEU A 243 27.39 -1.40 -3.37
CA LEU A 243 25.96 -1.72 -3.31
C LEU A 243 25.50 -1.89 -1.86
N SER A 244 24.44 -1.18 -1.49
CA SER A 244 23.69 -1.39 -0.25
C SER A 244 22.24 -1.72 -0.61
N GLN A 245 21.78 -2.93 -0.30
CA GLN A 245 20.43 -3.38 -0.55
C GLN A 245 19.68 -3.62 0.77
N GLY A 246 18.79 -2.69 1.12
CA GLY A 246 18.06 -2.71 2.40
C GLY A 246 18.94 -2.69 3.66
N ALA A 247 20.25 -2.40 3.52
CA ALA A 247 21.20 -2.54 4.61
C ALA A 247 21.14 -1.36 5.57
N GLN A 248 21.44 -1.62 6.85
CA GLN A 248 21.48 -0.61 7.91
C GLN A 248 22.94 -0.30 8.24
N ILE A 249 23.40 0.91 7.97
CA ILE A 249 24.77 1.36 8.15
C ILE A 249 24.77 2.56 9.10
N VAL A 250 25.10 2.33 10.37
CA VAL A 250 24.88 3.32 11.44
C VAL A 250 26.13 3.55 12.28
N GLY A 251 26.54 4.82 12.41
CA GLY A 251 27.63 5.27 13.28
C GLY A 251 27.14 6.19 14.41
N THR A 252 27.80 6.20 15.58
CA THR A 252 27.63 7.33 16.53
C THR A 252 28.34 8.58 16.01
N GLY A 253 29.58 8.44 15.52
CA GLY A 253 30.35 9.43 14.78
C GLY A 253 30.22 9.27 13.26
N ASP A 254 31.25 9.66 12.51
CA ASP A 254 31.18 9.78 11.05
C ASP A 254 30.90 8.45 10.32
N VAL A 255 30.08 8.54 9.28
CA VAL A 255 29.84 7.46 8.32
C VAL A 255 30.30 7.90 6.93
N VAL A 256 31.19 7.13 6.31
CA VAL A 256 31.79 7.43 5.01
C VAL A 256 31.64 6.23 4.08
N LEU A 257 30.94 6.42 2.97
CA LEU A 257 30.85 5.44 1.87
C LEU A 257 31.51 6.03 0.63
N ALA A 258 32.52 5.35 0.11
CA ALA A 258 33.28 5.77 -1.06
C ALA A 258 33.38 4.64 -2.08
N ALA A 259 33.02 4.94 -3.33
CA ALA A 259 33.13 4.05 -4.47
C ALA A 259 33.92 4.73 -5.59
N GLY A 260 34.86 4.02 -6.21
CA GLY A 260 35.63 4.55 -7.34
C GLY A 260 34.79 4.76 -8.62
N ASN A 261 33.65 4.08 -8.72
CA ASN A 261 32.70 4.16 -9.81
C ASN A 261 31.29 4.49 -9.27
N ASN A 262 30.43 3.51 -8.98
CA ASN A 262 29.06 3.78 -8.55
C ASN A 262 28.81 3.47 -7.07
N LEU A 263 28.00 4.31 -6.41
CA LEU A 263 27.47 4.07 -5.07
C LEU A 263 25.94 3.96 -5.16
N THR A 264 25.40 2.79 -4.87
CA THR A 264 23.96 2.50 -4.96
C THR A 264 23.40 2.13 -3.59
N LEU A 265 22.46 2.94 -3.10
CA LEU A 265 21.62 2.65 -1.95
C LEU A 265 20.22 2.29 -2.46
N GLU A 266 19.86 1.01 -2.41
CA GLU A 266 18.60 0.51 -2.93
C GLU A 266 17.82 -0.28 -1.88
N THR A 267 16.65 -0.77 -2.29
CA THR A 267 15.69 -1.45 -1.43
C THR A 267 15.72 -2.97 -1.61
N ALA A 268 15.47 -3.71 -0.54
CA ALA A 268 15.15 -5.13 -0.58
C ALA A 268 13.63 -5.34 -0.68
N GLN A 269 13.18 -6.36 -1.40
CA GLN A 269 11.77 -6.60 -1.68
C GLN A 269 11.14 -7.60 -0.70
N ASN A 270 9.92 -7.29 -0.27
CA ASN A 270 9.07 -8.20 0.50
C ASN A 270 7.76 -8.43 -0.27
N THR A 271 7.34 -9.69 -0.43
CA THR A 271 6.05 -10.02 -1.04
C THR A 271 5.16 -10.78 -0.09
N HIS A 272 3.86 -10.50 -0.14
CA HIS A 272 2.82 -11.22 0.58
C HIS A 272 1.69 -11.53 -0.39
N SER A 273 1.28 -12.80 -0.48
CA SER A 273 0.11 -13.19 -1.26
C SER A 273 -0.79 -14.13 -0.48
N GLU A 274 -2.10 -13.98 -0.68
CA GLU A 274 -3.13 -14.79 -0.04
C GLU A 274 -4.19 -15.19 -1.05
N GLU A 275 -4.62 -16.44 -1.00
CA GLU A 275 -5.78 -16.97 -1.72
C GLU A 275 -6.76 -17.61 -0.74
N HIS A 276 -8.05 -17.30 -0.89
CA HIS A 276 -9.13 -17.92 -0.14
C HIS A 276 -10.29 -18.28 -1.10
N ASP A 277 -10.46 -19.57 -1.39
CA ASP A 277 -11.64 -20.14 -2.07
C ASP A 277 -12.55 -20.82 -1.04
N SER A 278 -13.83 -20.46 -1.04
CA SER A 278 -14.88 -21.19 -0.33
C SER A 278 -16.00 -21.57 -1.29
N GLN A 279 -16.21 -22.89 -1.46
CA GLN A 279 -17.32 -23.45 -2.21
C GLN A 279 -18.30 -24.24 -1.32
N ARG A 280 -19.57 -23.83 -1.31
CA ARG A 280 -20.67 -24.51 -0.61
C ARG A 280 -21.70 -25.04 -1.59
N LYS A 281 -21.85 -26.37 -1.61
CA LYS A 281 -22.84 -27.10 -2.42
C LYS A 281 -23.89 -27.74 -1.51
N LYS A 282 -25.18 -27.43 -1.72
CA LYS A 282 -26.30 -28.09 -1.05
C LYS A 282 -27.13 -28.89 -2.05
N SER A 283 -27.68 -30.02 -1.64
CA SER A 283 -28.64 -30.78 -2.44
C SER A 283 -29.70 -31.45 -1.55
N GLY A 284 -30.88 -31.69 -2.12
CA GLY A 284 -32.03 -32.22 -1.39
C GLY A 284 -32.74 -31.12 -0.59
N LEU A 285 -33.24 -31.44 0.60
CA LEU A 285 -34.02 -30.53 1.45
C LEU A 285 -33.13 -29.60 2.31
N PHE A 286 -33.10 -28.31 2.01
CA PHE A 286 -32.38 -27.30 2.80
C PHE A 286 -33.26 -26.10 3.15
N GLY A 287 -32.94 -25.40 4.23
CA GLY A 287 -33.66 -24.18 4.65
C GLY A 287 -32.99 -22.91 4.14
N ASN A 288 -33.81 -21.89 3.87
CA ASN A 288 -33.39 -20.59 3.32
C ASN A 288 -33.63 -19.45 4.34
N GLY A 289 -33.47 -19.72 5.64
CA GLY A 289 -33.87 -18.78 6.70
C GLY A 289 -35.39 -18.73 6.92
N GLY A 290 -35.82 -18.61 8.18
CA GLY A 290 -37.24 -18.66 8.55
C GLY A 290 -37.89 -20.05 8.38
N LEU A 291 -39.22 -20.10 8.24
CA LEU A 291 -40.05 -21.31 8.04
C LEU A 291 -40.10 -21.80 6.57
N SER A 292 -39.02 -21.59 5.80
CA SER A 292 -38.93 -21.97 4.38
C SER A 292 -37.97 -23.15 4.15
N VAL A 293 -38.37 -24.10 3.29
CA VAL A 293 -37.62 -25.29 2.91
C VAL A 293 -37.60 -25.46 1.40
N THR A 294 -36.42 -25.58 0.81
CA THR A 294 -36.20 -25.87 -0.60
C THR A 294 -35.71 -27.30 -0.79
N TYR A 295 -36.34 -28.05 -1.68
CA TYR A 295 -35.80 -29.27 -2.27
C TYR A 295 -35.15 -28.95 -3.62
N GLY A 296 -33.83 -28.99 -3.70
CA GLY A 296 -33.12 -28.58 -4.93
C GLY A 296 -31.62 -28.75 -4.89
N LYS A 297 -30.92 -27.95 -5.70
CA LYS A 297 -29.46 -27.78 -5.70
C LYS A 297 -29.10 -26.30 -5.53
N GLN A 298 -28.05 -26.04 -4.75
CA GLN A 298 -27.50 -24.69 -4.55
C GLN A 298 -25.97 -24.77 -4.56
N SER A 299 -25.30 -23.82 -5.21
CA SER A 299 -23.85 -23.63 -5.21
C SER A 299 -23.54 -22.15 -4.94
N LEU A 300 -22.68 -21.90 -3.96
CA LEU A 300 -22.07 -20.59 -3.67
C LEU A 300 -20.56 -20.77 -3.69
N LYS A 301 -19.85 -20.02 -4.53
CA LYS A 301 -18.38 -19.96 -4.59
C LYS A 301 -17.94 -18.53 -4.32
N THR A 302 -16.93 -18.34 -3.48
CA THR A 302 -16.30 -17.06 -3.20
C THR A 302 -14.81 -17.26 -3.26
N ASP A 303 -14.15 -16.54 -4.16
CA ASP A 303 -12.70 -16.57 -4.36
C ASP A 303 -12.17 -15.17 -4.06
N THR A 304 -11.16 -15.06 -3.22
CA THR A 304 -10.45 -13.81 -2.93
C THR A 304 -8.96 -14.06 -3.08
N THR A 305 -8.28 -13.24 -3.86
CA THR A 305 -6.83 -13.30 -4.04
C THR A 305 -6.28 -11.91 -3.76
N SER A 306 -5.21 -11.82 -2.97
CA SER A 306 -4.50 -10.58 -2.68
C SER A 306 -3.02 -10.81 -2.90
N SER A 307 -2.32 -9.84 -3.49
CA SER A 307 -0.87 -9.80 -3.61
C SER A 307 -0.38 -8.42 -3.21
N THR A 308 0.75 -8.34 -2.53
CA THR A 308 1.35 -7.08 -2.08
C THR A 308 2.86 -7.18 -2.20
N LEU A 309 3.48 -6.19 -2.83
CA LEU A 309 4.93 -5.99 -2.90
C LEU A 309 5.26 -4.72 -2.11
N THR A 310 6.20 -4.83 -1.18
CA THR A 310 6.71 -3.70 -0.40
C THR A 310 8.24 -3.65 -0.44
N HIS A 311 8.80 -2.46 -0.25
CA HIS A 311 10.23 -2.23 -0.32
C HIS A 311 10.82 -1.81 1.03
N THR A 312 11.91 -2.45 1.44
CA THR A 312 12.72 -2.10 2.62
C THR A 312 13.99 -1.39 2.16
N GLY A 313 14.04 -0.07 2.35
CA GLY A 313 15.18 0.77 1.92
C GLY A 313 16.43 0.58 2.75
N SER A 314 17.57 0.98 2.18
CA SER A 314 18.81 1.12 2.94
C SER A 314 18.72 2.30 3.91
N THR A 315 19.40 2.22 5.04
CA THR A 315 19.52 3.31 5.99
C THR A 315 21.00 3.58 6.25
N VAL A 316 21.48 4.78 5.90
CA VAL A 316 22.85 5.22 6.17
C VAL A 316 22.80 6.39 7.13
N GLY A 317 23.34 6.27 8.34
CA GLY A 317 23.20 7.37 9.29
C GLY A 317 24.25 7.51 10.37
N SER A 318 24.38 8.75 10.82
CA SER A 318 25.20 9.16 11.95
C SER A 318 24.36 9.87 13.02
N LEU A 319 24.64 9.59 14.30
CA LEU A 319 23.95 10.23 15.42
C LEU A 319 24.56 11.61 15.74
N ASP A 320 25.87 11.68 15.97
CA ASP A 320 26.59 12.88 16.40
C ASP A 320 27.57 13.41 15.34
N GLY A 321 27.88 12.60 14.32
CA GLY A 321 28.82 12.92 13.23
C GLY A 321 28.15 13.20 11.89
N ASN A 322 28.96 13.15 10.84
CA ASN A 322 28.56 13.45 9.47
C ASN A 322 28.31 12.18 8.67
N VAL A 323 27.55 12.30 7.58
CA VAL A 323 27.46 11.27 6.54
C VAL A 323 28.09 11.79 5.26
N THR A 324 29.07 11.07 4.73
CA THR A 324 29.76 11.41 3.49
C THR A 324 29.60 10.28 2.46
N LEU A 325 29.01 10.59 1.31
CA LEU A 325 28.77 9.69 0.19
C LEU A 325 29.59 10.17 -1.01
N VAL A 326 30.49 9.32 -1.52
CA VAL A 326 31.35 9.67 -2.67
C VAL A 326 31.29 8.57 -3.71
N ALA A 327 30.96 8.94 -4.94
CA ALA A 327 31.04 8.09 -6.12
C ALA A 327 31.92 8.74 -7.19
N GLY A 328 32.70 7.96 -7.93
CA GLY A 328 33.48 8.47 -9.06
C GLY A 328 32.64 8.71 -10.33
N ASN A 329 31.46 8.10 -10.40
CA ASN A 329 30.52 8.19 -11.51
C ASN A 329 29.11 8.52 -11.02
N THR A 330 28.30 7.55 -10.61
CA THR A 330 26.90 7.77 -10.21
C THR A 330 26.68 7.46 -8.73
N LEU A 331 25.97 8.35 -8.03
CA LEU A 331 25.37 8.09 -6.73
C LEU A 331 23.85 7.93 -6.91
N ALA A 332 23.34 6.73 -6.65
CA ALA A 332 21.90 6.44 -6.70
C ALA A 332 21.36 6.12 -5.29
N ILE A 333 20.31 6.82 -4.88
CA ILE A 333 19.60 6.61 -3.62
C ILE A 333 18.13 6.38 -3.97
N THR A 334 17.65 5.13 -3.83
CA THR A 334 16.31 4.72 -4.25
C THR A 334 15.53 4.19 -3.06
N GLY A 335 14.40 4.81 -2.73
CA GLY A 335 13.53 4.44 -1.60
C GLY A 335 14.25 4.28 -0.26
N SER A 336 15.34 5.02 -0.03
CA SER A 336 16.31 4.82 1.05
C SER A 336 16.52 6.08 1.89
N ASP A 337 17.01 5.91 3.11
CA ASP A 337 17.17 6.98 4.11
C ASP A 337 18.65 7.27 4.39
N VAL A 338 19.01 8.56 4.35
CA VAL A 338 20.34 9.05 4.72
C VAL A 338 20.20 10.12 5.80
N MET A 339 20.82 9.92 6.96
CA MET A 339 20.54 10.77 8.13
C MET A 339 21.82 11.16 8.90
N ALA A 340 22.01 12.45 9.15
CA ALA A 340 23.01 12.95 10.09
C ALA A 340 22.31 13.78 11.16
N LEU A 341 21.95 13.19 12.31
CA LEU A 341 21.04 13.83 13.26
C LEU A 341 21.57 15.16 13.81
N GLN A 342 22.88 15.25 14.08
CA GLN A 342 23.53 16.47 14.58
C GLN A 342 24.60 17.03 13.64
N GLY A 343 24.97 16.30 12.59
CA GLY A 343 26.02 16.68 11.65
C GLY A 343 25.51 17.03 10.26
N ASP A 344 26.44 16.99 9.30
CA ASP A 344 26.21 17.33 7.91
C ASP A 344 26.08 16.08 7.04
N ILE A 345 25.31 16.19 5.95
CA ILE A 345 25.31 15.22 4.84
C ILE A 345 26.06 15.84 3.66
N THR A 346 27.08 15.15 3.16
CA THR A 346 27.80 15.54 1.93
C THR A 346 27.75 14.39 0.93
N ALA A 347 27.24 14.67 -0.26
CA ALA A 347 27.19 13.74 -1.38
C ALA A 347 27.92 14.32 -2.59
N LYS A 348 28.83 13.55 -3.17
CA LYS A 348 29.59 13.96 -4.36
C LYS A 348 29.68 12.83 -5.38
N ALA A 349 29.29 13.12 -6.62
CA ALA A 349 29.41 12.23 -7.76
C ALA A 349 29.57 13.04 -9.05
N LYS A 350 29.72 12.37 -10.21
CA LYS A 350 29.46 13.04 -11.48
C LYS A 350 27.97 13.25 -11.63
N ASP A 351 27.18 12.21 -11.37
CA ASP A 351 25.73 12.18 -11.48
C ASP A 351 25.09 11.73 -10.15
N ILE A 352 24.05 12.41 -9.69
CA ILE A 352 23.34 12.09 -8.44
C ILE A 352 21.85 11.89 -8.75
N ALA A 353 21.31 10.73 -8.39
CA ALA A 353 19.89 10.42 -8.49
C ALA A 353 19.32 10.02 -7.12
N ILE A 354 18.32 10.75 -6.64
CA ILE A 354 17.60 10.49 -5.40
C ILE A 354 16.13 10.28 -5.77
N THR A 355 15.68 9.04 -5.76
CA THR A 355 14.38 8.66 -6.33
C THR A 355 13.54 7.81 -5.40
N GLU A 356 12.28 7.70 -5.74
CA GLU A 356 11.29 6.80 -5.18
C GLU A 356 11.46 5.35 -5.64
N VAL A 357 10.74 4.45 -4.96
CA VAL A 357 10.41 3.09 -5.39
C VAL A 357 8.89 2.87 -5.23
N HIS A 358 8.29 1.92 -5.93
CA HIS A 358 6.83 1.75 -5.95
C HIS A 358 6.38 0.46 -5.25
N ASP A 359 5.60 0.61 -4.17
CA ASP A 359 4.90 -0.48 -3.52
C ASP A 359 3.59 -0.77 -4.25
N THR A 360 3.27 -2.05 -4.50
CA THR A 360 2.08 -2.43 -5.27
C THR A 360 1.17 -3.35 -4.48
N ARG A 361 -0.13 -3.25 -4.74
CA ARG A 361 -1.14 -4.15 -4.17
C ARG A 361 -2.21 -4.48 -5.19
N ASP A 362 -2.39 -5.77 -5.42
CA ASP A 362 -3.43 -6.34 -6.27
C ASP A 362 -4.43 -7.10 -5.42
N SER A 363 -5.72 -6.88 -5.68
CA SER A 363 -6.79 -7.59 -4.99
C SER A 363 -7.90 -7.95 -5.98
N THR A 364 -8.30 -9.21 -6.01
CA THR A 364 -9.42 -9.70 -6.82
C THR A 364 -10.39 -10.47 -5.95
N GLN A 365 -11.66 -10.08 -6.01
CA GLN A 365 -12.75 -10.78 -5.32
C GLN A 365 -13.81 -11.23 -6.33
N LYS A 366 -14.07 -12.53 -6.37
CA LYS A 366 -15.07 -13.17 -7.23
C LYS A 366 -16.12 -13.87 -6.39
N THR A 367 -17.39 -13.66 -6.70
CA THR A 367 -18.50 -14.39 -6.07
C THR A 367 -19.45 -14.92 -7.14
N ALA A 368 -19.70 -16.24 -7.10
CA ALA A 368 -20.58 -16.93 -8.02
C ALA A 368 -21.65 -17.73 -7.28
N PHE A 369 -22.92 -17.48 -7.60
CA PHE A 369 -24.06 -18.15 -6.99
C PHE A 369 -24.96 -18.79 -8.06
N LYS A 370 -25.42 -20.02 -7.79
CA LYS A 370 -26.36 -20.77 -8.64
C LYS A 370 -27.33 -21.54 -7.75
N GLN A 371 -28.62 -21.41 -8.01
CA GLN A 371 -29.66 -22.16 -7.29
C GLN A 371 -30.75 -22.64 -8.24
N GLY A 372 -31.30 -23.82 -7.98
CA GLY A 372 -32.48 -24.33 -8.65
C GLY A 372 -33.22 -25.36 -7.81
N GLY A 373 -34.55 -25.26 -7.71
CA GLY A 373 -35.32 -26.22 -6.93
C GLY A 373 -36.76 -25.83 -6.62
N LEU A 374 -37.46 -26.73 -5.94
CA LEU A 374 -38.82 -26.58 -5.43
C LEU A 374 -38.77 -26.03 -3.99
N THR A 375 -39.31 -24.85 -3.73
CA THR A 375 -39.32 -24.19 -2.42
C THR A 375 -40.73 -24.18 -1.86
N MET A 376 -40.90 -24.74 -0.66
CA MET A 376 -42.08 -24.61 0.19
C MET A 376 -41.80 -23.59 1.29
N SER A 377 -42.61 -22.56 1.40
CA SER A 377 -42.48 -21.55 2.47
C SER A 377 -43.80 -21.43 3.24
N VAL A 378 -43.71 -21.36 4.57
CA VAL A 378 -44.82 -21.02 5.46
C VAL A 378 -44.52 -19.65 6.07
N THR A 379 -45.23 -18.62 5.64
CA THR A 379 -44.95 -17.25 6.09
C THR A 379 -46.00 -16.84 7.13
N SER A 380 -45.60 -16.67 8.39
CA SER A 380 -46.42 -16.01 9.42
C SER A 380 -46.18 -14.51 9.35
N ALA A 381 -47.25 -13.70 9.32
CA ALA A 381 -47.19 -12.25 9.20
C ALA A 381 -46.68 -11.59 10.50
N ALA A 382 -45.38 -11.64 10.74
CA ALA A 382 -44.57 -10.73 11.55
C ALA A 382 -43.17 -11.34 11.69
N LEU A 383 -42.15 -10.48 11.81
CA LEU A 383 -40.74 -10.79 12.10
C LEU A 383 -39.87 -11.07 10.88
N ASN A 384 -39.56 -10.01 10.12
CA ASN A 384 -38.36 -9.93 9.29
C ASN A 384 -37.75 -8.53 9.41
N LEU A 385 -37.16 -8.21 10.57
CA LEU A 385 -36.31 -7.02 10.72
C LEU A 385 -34.94 -7.31 11.37
N ALA A 386 -34.54 -8.58 11.51
CA ALA A 386 -33.23 -8.88 12.07
C ALA A 386 -32.66 -10.20 11.54
N GLN A 387 -32.03 -10.17 10.35
CA GLN A 387 -31.11 -11.24 9.93
C GLN A 387 -29.74 -10.74 9.47
N GLY A 388 -29.60 -9.43 9.17
CA GLY A 388 -28.27 -8.79 9.03
C GLY A 388 -27.58 -8.52 10.38
N ALA A 389 -28.34 -8.36 11.46
CA ALA A 389 -27.83 -8.00 12.79
C ALA A 389 -27.46 -9.19 13.70
N VAL A 390 -27.95 -10.41 13.40
CA VAL A 390 -27.76 -11.56 14.31
C VAL A 390 -26.49 -12.35 13.97
N HIS A 391 -26.06 -12.35 12.71
CA HIS A 391 -24.79 -12.96 12.31
C HIS A 391 -23.56 -12.10 12.66
N SER A 392 -23.70 -10.79 12.81
CA SER A 392 -22.66 -9.89 13.33
C SER A 392 -22.56 -9.95 14.87
N ALA A 393 -23.69 -10.10 15.59
CA ALA A 393 -23.69 -10.23 17.05
C ALA A 393 -23.13 -11.58 17.57
N GLN A 394 -23.28 -12.67 16.80
CA GLN A 394 -22.68 -13.97 17.15
C GLN A 394 -21.21 -14.12 16.70
N ALA A 395 -20.80 -13.45 15.60
CA ALA A 395 -19.39 -13.40 15.20
C ALA A 395 -18.55 -12.52 16.15
N GLY A 396 -19.11 -11.41 16.64
CA GLY A 396 -18.43 -10.53 17.61
C GLY A 396 -18.26 -11.13 19.01
N SER A 397 -19.06 -12.13 19.40
CA SER A 397 -18.97 -12.77 20.72
C SER A 397 -18.05 -14.00 20.78
N GLN A 398 -17.54 -14.47 19.64
CA GLN A 398 -16.55 -15.56 19.58
C GLN A 398 -15.14 -15.10 19.16
N ALA A 399 -15.00 -13.92 18.57
CA ALA A 399 -13.70 -13.29 18.30
C ALA A 399 -13.16 -12.61 19.58
N LYS A 400 -12.50 -13.38 20.44
CA LYS A 400 -11.55 -12.81 21.41
C LYS A 400 -10.23 -12.60 20.69
N GLY A 401 -9.84 -11.36 20.39
CA GLY A 401 -8.51 -11.13 19.83
C GLY A 401 -8.19 -9.70 19.46
N ASP A 402 -9.01 -9.01 18.65
CA ASP A 402 -8.60 -7.71 18.11
C ASP A 402 -9.78 -6.75 17.89
N ALA A 403 -9.64 -5.53 18.43
CA ALA A 403 -10.63 -4.46 18.35
C ALA A 403 -10.83 -3.95 16.91
N ARG A 404 -9.84 -4.12 16.03
CA ARG A 404 -9.94 -3.70 14.62
C ARG A 404 -10.79 -4.67 13.79
N MET A 405 -10.75 -5.98 14.06
CA MET A 405 -11.66 -6.96 13.46
C MET A 405 -13.11 -6.79 13.95
N GLN A 406 -13.31 -6.41 15.22
CA GLN A 406 -14.65 -6.07 15.73
C GLN A 406 -15.22 -4.80 15.10
N ALA A 407 -14.37 -3.81 14.80
CA ALA A 407 -14.77 -2.58 14.11
C ALA A 407 -15.20 -2.86 12.67
N LEU A 408 -14.49 -3.75 11.95
CA LEU A 408 -14.85 -4.13 10.58
C LEU A 408 -16.15 -4.97 10.54
N ALA A 409 -16.38 -5.84 11.52
CA ALA A 409 -17.64 -6.55 11.70
C ALA A 409 -18.80 -5.61 12.12
N GLY A 410 -18.51 -4.48 12.78
CA GLY A 410 -19.47 -3.46 13.20
C GLY A 410 -19.89 -2.47 12.11
N ALA A 411 -18.98 -2.13 11.19
CA ALA A 411 -19.23 -1.12 10.15
C ALA A 411 -20.34 -1.53 9.16
N SER A 412 -20.47 -2.82 8.84
CA SER A 412 -21.55 -3.32 7.97
C SER A 412 -22.93 -3.33 8.65
N ALA A 413 -22.98 -3.33 9.99
CA ALA A 413 -24.21 -3.29 10.77
C ALA A 413 -24.68 -1.86 11.09
N ALA A 414 -23.75 -0.90 11.20
CA ALA A 414 -24.03 0.48 11.58
C ALA A 414 -24.88 1.27 10.56
N TYR A 415 -24.84 0.91 9.28
CA TYR A 415 -25.65 1.57 8.23
C TYR A 415 -27.17 1.34 8.36
N SER A 416 -27.63 0.47 9.25
CA SER A 416 -29.07 0.15 9.44
C SER A 416 -29.67 0.64 10.76
N ALA A 417 -28.91 1.33 11.62
CA ALA A 417 -29.26 1.46 13.04
C ALA A 417 -29.77 2.84 13.49
N TYR A 418 -29.74 3.90 12.67
CA TYR A 418 -30.02 5.26 13.18
C TYR A 418 -31.50 5.67 13.28
N GLY A 419 -32.43 4.72 13.30
CA GLY A 419 -33.87 5.00 13.47
C GLY A 419 -34.67 3.98 14.28
N ALA A 420 -34.03 3.01 14.93
CA ALA A 420 -34.71 1.86 15.54
C ALA A 420 -34.80 1.89 17.08
N GLY A 421 -34.24 2.91 17.73
CA GLY A 421 -34.15 2.95 19.20
C GLY A 421 -35.47 3.23 19.94
N GLN A 422 -36.39 4.01 19.36
CA GLN A 422 -37.64 4.39 20.03
C GLN A 422 -38.86 3.52 19.68
N ALA A 423 -38.79 2.73 18.60
CA ALA A 423 -39.86 1.82 18.21
C ALA A 423 -39.84 0.48 18.98
N MET A 424 -38.68 0.07 19.50
CA MET A 424 -38.51 -1.21 20.19
C MET A 424 -39.10 -1.21 21.60
N GLY A 425 -39.06 -0.08 22.32
CA GLY A 425 -39.61 0.04 23.68
C GLY A 425 -41.14 -0.14 23.76
N LYS A 426 -41.85 0.04 22.63
CA LYS A 426 -43.32 -0.06 22.55
C LYS A 426 -43.82 -1.45 22.13
N LEU A 427 -42.91 -2.34 21.68
CA LEU A 427 -43.25 -3.68 21.18
C LEU A 427 -43.10 -4.78 22.26
N LEU A 428 -42.45 -4.47 23.38
CA LEU A 428 -42.14 -5.40 24.46
C LEU A 428 -43.20 -5.40 25.60
N SER A 429 -44.27 -4.60 25.49
CA SER A 429 -45.39 -4.68 26.45
C SER A 429 -46.22 -5.94 26.20
N ALA A 430 -46.13 -6.88 27.14
CA ALA A 430 -46.71 -8.23 27.07
C ALA A 430 -48.25 -8.29 26.91
N ASP A 431 -48.96 -7.18 27.07
CA ASP A 431 -50.42 -7.10 26.83
C ASP A 431 -50.80 -6.98 25.34
N SER A 432 -49.89 -6.55 24.47
CA SER A 432 -50.17 -6.37 23.02
C SER A 432 -49.91 -7.63 22.19
N ALA A 433 -49.31 -8.67 22.78
CA ALA A 433 -48.90 -9.89 22.08
C ALA A 433 -50.04 -10.91 21.91
N LYS A 434 -51.07 -10.87 22.76
CA LYS A 434 -52.16 -11.84 22.77
C LYS A 434 -53.24 -11.53 21.72
N ASP A 435 -53.49 -10.25 21.45
CA ASP A 435 -54.43 -9.80 20.42
C ASP A 435 -53.80 -9.79 19.01
N ALA A 436 -52.47 -9.70 18.91
CA ALA A 436 -51.75 -9.79 17.64
C ALA A 436 -51.67 -11.23 17.08
N MET A 437 -51.80 -12.27 17.91
CA MET A 437 -51.75 -13.68 17.45
C MET A 437 -53.08 -14.23 16.95
N GLN A 438 -54.23 -13.63 17.29
CA GLN A 438 -55.56 -14.15 16.89
C GLN A 438 -56.03 -13.70 15.49
N GLY A 439 -55.24 -12.88 14.78
CA GLY A 439 -55.55 -12.41 13.43
C GLY A 439 -54.59 -12.86 12.32
N ALA A 440 -53.55 -13.66 12.63
CA ALA A 440 -52.47 -13.95 11.68
C ALA A 440 -52.77 -15.18 10.81
N GLY A 441 -53.11 -14.95 9.54
CA GLY A 441 -53.32 -16.02 8.56
C GLY A 441 -52.05 -16.81 8.21
N ILE A 442 -52.20 -18.11 7.93
CA ILE A 442 -51.13 -19.01 7.50
C ILE A 442 -51.02 -18.96 5.96
N ASN A 443 -49.83 -18.64 5.43
CA ASN A 443 -49.57 -18.60 3.99
C ASN A 443 -48.60 -19.72 3.60
N VAL A 444 -49.04 -20.65 2.75
CA VAL A 444 -48.20 -21.75 2.21
C VAL A 444 -47.94 -21.48 0.72
N ALA A 445 -46.69 -21.32 0.32
CA ALA A 445 -46.32 -21.13 -1.09
C ALA A 445 -45.34 -22.21 -1.58
N ILE A 446 -45.62 -22.78 -2.75
CA ILE A 446 -44.78 -23.76 -3.46
C ILE A 446 -44.24 -23.12 -4.74
N THR A 447 -42.92 -22.95 -4.87
CA THR A 447 -42.29 -22.28 -6.03
C THR A 447 -41.20 -23.13 -6.65
N VAL A 448 -41.17 -23.29 -7.96
CA VAL A 448 -40.07 -23.90 -8.72
C VAL A 448 -39.35 -22.82 -9.55
N GLY A 449 -38.04 -22.72 -9.42
CA GLY A 449 -37.28 -21.70 -10.16
C GLY A 449 -35.78 -21.88 -10.07
N GLY A 450 -35.06 -21.05 -10.83
CA GLY A 450 -33.60 -21.01 -10.86
C GLY A 450 -33.04 -19.60 -10.94
N SER A 451 -31.84 -19.43 -10.39
CA SER A 451 -31.13 -18.15 -10.33
C SER A 451 -29.63 -18.34 -10.53
N ARG A 452 -28.99 -17.36 -11.16
CA ARG A 452 -27.53 -17.26 -11.27
C ARG A 452 -27.07 -15.82 -11.00
N SER A 453 -25.97 -15.65 -10.30
CA SER A 453 -25.27 -14.38 -10.21
C SER A 453 -23.76 -14.59 -10.22
N HIS A 454 -23.05 -13.60 -10.77
CA HIS A 454 -21.61 -13.50 -10.80
C HIS A 454 -21.22 -12.05 -10.54
N SER A 455 -20.31 -11.82 -9.60
CA SER A 455 -19.71 -10.52 -9.35
C SER A 455 -18.20 -10.68 -9.24
N GLU A 456 -17.48 -9.73 -9.81
CA GLU A 456 -16.02 -9.66 -9.82
C GLU A 456 -15.62 -8.21 -9.54
N SER A 457 -14.67 -8.02 -8.63
CA SER A 457 -14.07 -6.73 -8.34
C SER A 457 -12.56 -6.92 -8.33
N THR A 458 -11.84 -6.10 -9.08
CA THR A 458 -10.37 -6.03 -9.08
C THR A 458 -9.95 -4.64 -8.63
N GLN A 459 -8.89 -4.57 -7.85
CA GLN A 459 -8.26 -3.35 -7.38
C GLN A 459 -6.76 -3.48 -7.59
N HIS A 460 -6.16 -2.44 -8.13
CA HIS A 460 -4.71 -2.31 -8.27
C HIS A 460 -4.33 -0.97 -7.66
N SER A 461 -3.31 -0.95 -6.81
CA SER A 461 -2.73 0.29 -6.31
C SER A 461 -1.22 0.25 -6.44
N ASP A 462 -0.66 1.38 -6.80
CA ASP A 462 0.76 1.61 -6.97
C ASP A 462 1.12 2.90 -6.22
N THR A 463 1.96 2.79 -5.20
CA THR A 463 2.26 3.89 -4.27
C THR A 463 3.76 4.10 -4.16
N SER A 464 4.20 5.33 -4.43
CA SER A 464 5.58 5.77 -4.38
C SER A 464 6.07 5.96 -2.93
N LYS A 465 7.27 5.43 -2.68
CA LYS A 465 8.05 5.57 -1.46
C LYS A 465 9.35 6.29 -1.82
N GLY A 466 9.37 7.59 -1.57
CA GLY A 466 10.53 8.46 -1.77
C GLY A 466 11.72 8.13 -0.90
N SER A 467 12.89 8.63 -1.29
CA SER A 467 14.09 8.65 -0.45
C SER A 467 14.07 9.85 0.49
N THR A 468 14.75 9.74 1.64
CA THR A 468 14.87 10.85 2.60
C THR A 468 16.32 11.17 2.93
N LEU A 469 16.70 12.45 2.85
CA LEU A 469 17.99 12.96 3.29
C LEU A 469 17.75 13.97 4.41
N HIS A 470 18.19 13.68 5.63
CA HIS A 470 17.96 14.54 6.78
C HIS A 470 19.23 14.85 7.58
N ALA A 471 19.66 16.11 7.55
CA ALA A 471 20.78 16.60 8.35
C ALA A 471 20.31 17.59 9.42
N GLY A 472 20.82 17.47 10.64
CA GLY A 472 20.72 18.51 11.68
C GLY A 472 21.53 19.74 11.33
N GLY A 473 22.63 19.57 10.57
CA GLY A 473 23.44 20.62 9.98
C GLY A 473 23.07 20.90 8.52
N ASN A 474 24.06 20.83 7.64
CA ASN A 474 23.95 21.13 6.22
C ASN A 474 23.69 19.87 5.38
N VAL A 475 23.02 20.03 4.24
CA VAL A 475 23.01 19.03 3.17
C VAL A 475 23.70 19.63 1.95
N THR A 476 24.72 18.95 1.43
CA THR A 476 25.49 19.38 0.27
C THR A 476 25.51 18.29 -0.79
N LEU A 477 24.88 18.53 -1.94
CA LEU A 477 24.84 17.61 -3.09
C LEU A 477 25.61 18.23 -4.26
N ILE A 478 26.65 17.56 -4.73
CA ILE A 478 27.58 18.07 -5.76
C ILE A 478 27.72 17.04 -6.90
N ALA A 479 27.10 17.32 -8.03
CA ALA A 479 27.19 16.57 -9.29
C ALA A 479 28.18 17.28 -10.24
N THR A 480 29.46 16.91 -10.23
CA THR A 480 30.51 17.63 -10.98
C THR A 480 31.57 16.70 -11.59
N GLY A 481 32.25 17.17 -12.63
CA GLY A 481 33.35 16.46 -13.28
C GLY A 481 32.95 15.56 -14.45
N GLY A 482 31.66 15.55 -14.82
CA GLY A 482 31.12 14.90 -16.01
C GLY A 482 30.81 15.85 -17.18
N GLY A 483 30.81 17.17 -16.97
CA GLY A 483 30.33 18.13 -17.98
C GLY A 483 28.82 17.95 -18.16
N ASP A 484 28.37 17.62 -19.38
CA ASP A 484 26.94 17.40 -19.67
C ASP A 484 26.35 16.16 -18.97
N ASP A 485 27.20 15.21 -18.54
CA ASP A 485 26.78 14.03 -17.76
C ASP A 485 26.66 14.32 -16.25
N SER A 486 26.82 15.58 -15.83
CA SER A 486 26.82 15.96 -14.41
C SER A 486 25.50 16.57 -13.97
N ASN A 487 24.55 15.68 -13.70
CA ASN A 487 23.17 16.04 -13.36
C ASN A 487 22.81 15.70 -11.91
N LEU A 488 21.81 16.39 -11.38
CA LEU A 488 21.21 16.11 -10.09
C LEU A 488 19.69 15.91 -10.26
N LEU A 489 19.22 14.68 -10.05
CA LEU A 489 17.80 14.31 -10.06
C LEU A 489 17.30 14.03 -8.65
N ILE A 490 16.19 14.66 -8.26
CA ILE A 490 15.43 14.36 -7.04
C ILE A 490 13.97 14.11 -7.42
N ARG A 491 13.42 12.92 -7.15
CA ARG A 491 12.03 12.60 -7.48
C ARG A 491 11.27 11.99 -6.31
N GLY A 492 10.05 12.49 -6.07
CA GLY A 492 9.16 12.07 -4.98
C GLY A 492 9.79 12.06 -3.59
N SER A 493 10.88 12.80 -3.38
CA SER A 493 11.82 12.60 -2.26
C SER A 493 11.95 13.84 -1.38
N ASP A 494 12.41 13.63 -0.15
CA ASP A 494 12.51 14.64 0.89
C ASP A 494 13.98 14.94 1.23
N VAL A 495 14.41 16.20 1.08
CA VAL A 495 15.74 16.68 1.47
C VAL A 495 15.60 17.79 2.50
N LYS A 496 16.14 17.59 3.70
CA LYS A 496 16.00 18.52 4.82
C LYS A 496 17.33 18.79 5.52
N ALA A 497 17.79 20.04 5.42
CA ALA A 497 18.92 20.59 6.17
C ALA A 497 18.44 21.45 7.34
N GLY A 498 18.98 21.23 8.53
CA GLY A 498 18.74 22.11 9.67
C GLY A 498 19.36 23.50 9.50
N ASN A 499 20.44 23.60 8.73
CA ASN A 499 21.13 24.86 8.39
C ASN A 499 21.00 25.18 6.90
N ASN A 500 22.01 24.82 6.09
CA ASN A 500 22.05 25.19 4.68
C ASN A 500 21.87 23.98 3.77
N LEU A 501 21.18 24.17 2.65
CA LEU A 501 21.07 23.23 1.55
C LEU A 501 21.87 23.78 0.37
N LEU A 502 22.80 22.99 -0.17
CA LEU A 502 23.51 23.30 -1.42
C LEU A 502 23.23 22.20 -2.45
N LEU A 503 22.70 22.60 -3.60
CA LEU A 503 22.57 21.79 -4.79
C LEU A 503 23.48 22.39 -5.86
N ALA A 504 24.46 21.63 -6.33
CA ALA A 504 25.38 22.06 -7.37
C ALA A 504 25.51 20.99 -8.46
N ALA A 505 25.27 21.35 -9.71
CA ALA A 505 25.45 20.49 -10.88
C ALA A 505 26.19 21.24 -12.00
N ASP A 506 27.14 20.59 -12.67
CA ASP A 506 27.81 21.17 -13.86
C ASP A 506 26.85 21.28 -15.07
N HIS A 507 25.75 20.51 -15.09
CA HIS A 507 24.71 20.56 -16.13
C HIS A 507 23.33 20.82 -15.53
N ASP A 508 22.44 19.83 -15.40
CA ASP A 508 21.05 20.07 -14.99
C ASP A 508 20.76 19.74 -13.51
N ILE A 509 19.84 20.50 -12.92
CA ILE A 509 19.20 20.19 -11.63
C ILE A 509 17.71 19.96 -11.86
N THR A 510 17.23 18.74 -11.66
CA THR A 510 15.83 18.36 -11.88
C THR A 510 15.21 17.84 -10.59
N VAL A 511 14.13 18.48 -10.16
CA VAL A 511 13.34 18.04 -9.01
C VAL A 511 11.89 17.82 -9.44
N GLU A 512 11.42 16.59 -9.28
CA GLU A 512 10.14 16.11 -9.83
C GLU A 512 9.22 15.50 -8.74
N SER A 513 7.91 15.53 -8.95
CA SER A 513 6.98 14.69 -8.18
C SER A 513 7.04 13.23 -8.62
N ALA A 514 6.73 12.32 -7.69
CA ALA A 514 6.38 10.95 -8.02
C ALA A 514 4.85 10.81 -8.19
N GLN A 515 4.41 9.76 -8.88
CA GLN A 515 2.99 9.51 -9.15
C GLN A 515 2.52 8.25 -8.43
N ASP A 516 1.46 8.39 -7.63
CA ASP A 516 0.73 7.27 -7.07
C ASP A 516 -0.53 7.02 -7.92
N SER A 517 -0.90 5.76 -8.10
CA SER A 517 -2.11 5.40 -8.85
C SER A 517 -2.98 4.36 -8.13
N SER A 518 -4.29 4.46 -8.35
CA SER A 518 -5.27 3.51 -7.83
C SER A 518 -6.32 3.23 -8.88
N GLU A 519 -6.44 1.97 -9.29
CA GLU A 519 -7.41 1.49 -10.26
C GLU A 519 -8.41 0.53 -9.61
N GLN A 520 -9.67 0.68 -9.99
CA GLN A 520 -10.75 -0.21 -9.56
C GLN A 520 -11.60 -0.60 -10.76
N HIS A 521 -11.79 -1.90 -10.96
CA HIS A 521 -12.75 -2.43 -11.92
C HIS A 521 -13.74 -3.34 -11.22
N SER A 522 -15.02 -3.19 -11.54
CA SER A 522 -16.09 -4.00 -10.98
C SER A 522 -17.07 -4.41 -12.06
N ARG A 523 -17.49 -5.68 -12.05
CA ARG A 523 -18.42 -6.26 -13.01
C ARG A 523 -19.40 -7.17 -12.29
N SER A 524 -20.68 -6.96 -12.53
CA SER A 524 -21.73 -7.80 -11.95
C SER A 524 -22.76 -8.21 -13.00
N LYS A 525 -23.19 -9.47 -12.95
CA LYS A 525 -24.20 -10.05 -13.83
C LYS A 525 -25.11 -10.98 -13.03
N SER A 526 -26.42 -10.82 -13.17
CA SER A 526 -27.37 -11.73 -12.52
C SER A 526 -28.61 -11.98 -13.38
N GLY A 527 -29.26 -13.12 -13.15
CA GLY A 527 -30.53 -13.44 -13.77
C GLY A 527 -31.27 -14.57 -13.06
N SER A 528 -32.60 -14.50 -13.05
CA SER A 528 -33.46 -15.51 -12.42
C SER A 528 -34.80 -15.68 -13.14
N ALA A 529 -35.39 -16.87 -13.01
CA ALA A 529 -36.73 -17.18 -13.49
C ALA A 529 -37.41 -18.22 -12.59
N ALA A 530 -38.69 -18.01 -12.25
CA ALA A 530 -39.43 -18.89 -11.35
C ALA A 530 -40.94 -18.91 -11.64
N ILE A 531 -41.60 -20.04 -11.34
CA ILE A 531 -43.06 -20.23 -11.40
C ILE A 531 -43.50 -20.86 -10.07
N GLY A 532 -44.57 -20.37 -9.45
CA GLY A 532 -45.06 -20.91 -8.17
C GLY A 532 -46.57 -20.94 -8.05
N ALA A 533 -47.08 -21.68 -7.07
CA ALA A 533 -48.49 -21.71 -6.68
C ALA A 533 -48.57 -21.54 -5.16
N ALA A 534 -49.50 -20.73 -4.67
CA ALA A 534 -49.63 -20.45 -3.25
C ALA A 534 -51.08 -20.54 -2.78
N ILE A 535 -51.26 -20.91 -1.50
CA ILE A 535 -52.53 -20.98 -0.80
C ILE A 535 -52.39 -20.20 0.51
N SER A 536 -53.21 -19.19 0.71
CA SER A 536 -53.25 -18.35 1.91
C SER A 536 -54.58 -18.51 2.64
N TYR A 537 -54.55 -18.64 3.97
CA TYR A 537 -55.73 -18.81 4.81
C TYR A 537 -55.74 -17.76 5.94
N GLY A 538 -56.72 -16.86 5.95
CA GLY A 538 -56.86 -15.81 6.96
C GLY A 538 -58.32 -15.49 7.29
N ALA A 539 -58.56 -14.47 8.13
CA ALA A 539 -59.89 -14.10 8.66
C ALA A 539 -60.96 -13.75 7.61
N LYS A 540 -60.58 -13.60 6.32
CA LYS A 540 -61.47 -13.30 5.18
C LYS A 540 -61.66 -14.47 4.19
N GLY A 541 -61.19 -15.69 4.50
CA GLY A 541 -61.35 -16.90 3.67
C GLY A 541 -60.04 -17.45 3.06
N ALA A 542 -60.14 -18.57 2.33
CA ALA A 542 -59.01 -19.21 1.63
C ALA A 542 -58.80 -18.58 0.24
N ALA A 543 -57.57 -18.24 -0.13
CA ALA A 543 -57.21 -17.74 -1.46
C ALA A 543 -56.09 -18.59 -2.09
N MET A 544 -56.16 -18.82 -3.40
CA MET A 544 -55.22 -19.63 -4.18
C MET A 544 -54.80 -18.88 -5.46
N GLY A 545 -53.53 -18.98 -5.89
CA GLY A 545 -53.06 -18.39 -7.15
C GLY A 545 -51.73 -18.95 -7.67
N PHE A 546 -51.48 -18.78 -8.98
CA PHE A 546 -50.24 -19.16 -9.69
C PHE A 546 -49.41 -17.93 -10.06
N THR A 547 -48.12 -17.90 -9.75
CA THR A 547 -47.17 -16.79 -9.98
C THR A 547 -46.13 -17.16 -11.05
N ALA A 548 -45.67 -16.19 -11.84
CA ALA A 548 -44.50 -16.30 -12.70
C ALA A 548 -43.60 -15.08 -12.50
N ASN A 549 -42.27 -15.24 -12.49
CA ASN A 549 -41.28 -14.18 -12.22
C ASN A 549 -40.07 -14.32 -13.16
N ALA A 550 -39.52 -13.20 -13.64
CA ALA A 550 -38.24 -13.13 -14.35
C ALA A 550 -37.45 -11.86 -14.00
N SER A 551 -36.12 -11.95 -13.87
CA SER A 551 -35.24 -10.80 -13.60
C SER A 551 -33.88 -10.90 -14.31
N THR A 552 -33.30 -9.74 -14.65
CA THR A 552 -31.95 -9.59 -15.20
C THR A 552 -31.28 -8.32 -14.66
N ALA A 553 -29.98 -8.38 -14.38
CA ALA A 553 -29.20 -7.21 -13.99
C ALA A 553 -27.76 -7.28 -14.52
N HIS A 554 -27.24 -6.12 -14.94
CA HIS A 554 -25.86 -5.92 -15.34
C HIS A 554 -25.34 -4.64 -14.67
N GLY A 555 -24.11 -4.69 -14.19
CA GLY A 555 -23.41 -3.52 -13.66
C GLY A 555 -21.92 -3.54 -13.97
N GLN A 556 -21.37 -2.36 -14.19
CA GLN A 556 -19.95 -2.12 -14.43
C GLN A 556 -19.55 -0.79 -13.82
N GLY A 557 -18.43 -0.77 -13.11
CA GLY A 557 -17.82 0.45 -12.58
C GLY A 557 -16.31 0.37 -12.75
N ASP A 558 -15.73 1.43 -13.32
CA ASP A 558 -14.32 1.59 -13.59
C ASP A 558 -13.86 2.93 -12.99
N GLY A 559 -12.82 2.92 -12.16
CA GLY A 559 -12.24 4.09 -11.52
C GLY A 559 -10.73 4.09 -11.64
N THR A 560 -10.15 5.25 -11.90
CA THR A 560 -8.71 5.49 -11.98
C THR A 560 -8.39 6.80 -11.28
N ASP A 561 -7.52 6.76 -10.28
CA ASP A 561 -7.03 7.92 -9.55
C ASP A 561 -5.50 8.01 -9.76
N VAL A 562 -4.97 9.21 -10.00
CA VAL A 562 -3.53 9.52 -9.99
C VAL A 562 -3.32 10.70 -9.06
N THR A 563 -2.43 10.55 -8.07
CA THR A 563 -2.07 11.62 -7.14
C THR A 563 -0.58 11.92 -7.22
N GLN A 564 -0.22 13.20 -7.12
CA GLN A 564 1.16 13.66 -7.19
C GLN A 564 1.76 13.71 -5.79
N ARG A 565 2.92 13.10 -5.63
CA ARG A 565 3.77 13.21 -4.43
C ARG A 565 4.90 14.17 -4.75
N ASN A 566 4.77 15.41 -4.32
CA ASN A 566 5.78 16.42 -4.58
C ASN A 566 7.12 16.08 -3.90
N SER A 567 8.22 16.53 -4.50
CA SER A 567 9.52 16.53 -3.83
C SER A 567 9.63 17.76 -2.91
N HIS A 568 10.18 17.57 -1.72
CA HIS A 568 10.36 18.64 -0.74
C HIS A 568 11.82 18.87 -0.43
N LEU A 569 12.26 20.12 -0.58
CA LEU A 569 13.60 20.56 -0.25
C LEU A 569 13.50 21.66 0.79
N SER A 570 14.17 21.50 1.93
CA SER A 570 14.09 22.46 3.02
C SER A 570 15.45 22.76 3.65
N ALA A 571 15.67 24.03 3.98
CA ALA A 571 16.84 24.51 4.71
C ALA A 571 16.41 25.46 5.83
N GLY A 572 16.94 25.30 7.04
CA GLY A 572 16.62 26.22 8.14
C GLY A 572 17.12 27.65 7.91
N ASN A 573 18.20 27.84 7.14
CA ASN A 573 18.80 29.13 6.86
C ASN A 573 18.86 29.46 5.37
N THR A 574 19.79 28.86 4.60
CA THR A 574 19.98 29.19 3.18
C THR A 574 19.85 27.96 2.30
N ALA A 575 19.03 28.03 1.26
CA ALA A 575 19.07 27.10 0.15
C ALA A 575 19.77 27.74 -1.05
N THR A 576 20.77 27.05 -1.60
CA THR A 576 21.57 27.50 -2.75
C THR A 576 21.45 26.50 -3.89
N ILE A 577 21.07 26.96 -5.07
CA ILE A 577 21.03 26.18 -6.32
C ILE A 577 22.07 26.74 -7.28
N LEU A 578 22.97 25.90 -7.79
CA LEU A 578 23.96 26.25 -8.79
C LEU A 578 23.87 25.24 -9.93
N SER A 579 23.29 25.64 -11.07
CA SER A 579 23.15 24.79 -12.26
C SER A 579 23.93 25.39 -13.42
N GLY A 580 24.75 24.57 -14.10
CA GLY A 580 25.46 24.99 -15.30
C GLY A 580 24.57 25.13 -16.53
N ASN A 581 23.42 24.47 -16.54
CA ASN A 581 22.39 24.56 -17.57
C ASN A 581 21.01 24.79 -16.92
N ASP A 582 20.06 23.88 -17.06
CA ASP A 582 18.67 24.14 -16.69
C ASP A 582 18.41 23.75 -15.22
N THR A 583 17.38 24.35 -14.63
CA THR A 583 16.83 23.92 -13.34
C THR A 583 15.33 23.72 -13.47
N THR A 584 14.84 22.54 -13.10
CA THR A 584 13.42 22.16 -13.19
C THR A 584 12.88 21.82 -11.81
N LEU A 585 11.73 22.39 -11.45
CA LEU A 585 10.99 22.17 -10.21
C LEU A 585 9.52 21.82 -10.56
N ASP A 586 9.30 20.57 -10.98
CA ASP A 586 8.00 20.07 -11.44
C ASP A 586 7.35 19.21 -10.36
N GLY A 587 6.27 19.67 -9.75
CA GLY A 587 5.77 19.07 -8.50
C GLY A 587 6.82 19.12 -7.38
N ALA A 588 7.47 20.28 -7.17
CA ALA A 588 8.56 20.43 -6.21
C ALA A 588 8.44 21.72 -5.37
N VAL A 589 8.75 21.61 -4.07
CA VAL A 589 8.72 22.73 -3.12
C VAL A 589 10.08 22.93 -2.48
N LEU A 590 10.70 24.09 -2.73
CA LEU A 590 11.93 24.52 -2.07
C LEU A 590 11.60 25.58 -1.00
N SER A 591 11.97 25.33 0.27
CA SER A 591 11.72 26.26 1.37
C SER A 591 12.99 26.57 2.17
N ALA A 592 13.28 27.86 2.39
CA ALA A 592 14.38 28.30 3.24
C ALA A 592 14.17 29.72 3.77
N ASN A 593 14.93 30.15 4.78
CA ASN A 593 14.89 31.57 5.19
C ASN A 593 15.42 32.50 4.08
N THR A 594 16.50 32.11 3.41
CA THR A 594 17.03 32.77 2.21
C THR A 594 17.17 31.75 1.08
N VAL A 595 16.75 32.11 -0.13
CA VAL A 595 17.00 31.29 -1.32
C VAL A 595 17.95 32.02 -2.27
N MET A 596 19.01 31.34 -2.68
CA MET A 596 19.94 31.80 -3.69
C MET A 596 19.94 30.83 -4.86
N ALA A 597 19.86 31.33 -6.09
CA ALA A 597 19.97 30.48 -7.26
C ALA A 597 20.76 31.17 -8.39
N ASP A 598 21.66 30.42 -9.01
CA ASP A 598 22.36 30.77 -10.22
C ASP A 598 22.12 29.65 -11.25
N VAL A 599 21.34 29.95 -12.28
CA VAL A 599 20.88 29.00 -13.30
C VAL A 599 21.45 29.42 -14.66
N GLY A 600 22.36 28.60 -15.21
CA GLY A 600 23.04 28.87 -16.47
C GLY A 600 22.14 28.87 -17.71
N GLY A 601 20.98 28.21 -17.64
CA GLY A 601 19.97 28.09 -18.68
C GLY A 601 18.59 28.56 -18.22
N ASP A 602 17.56 27.75 -18.47
CA ASP A 602 16.17 28.01 -18.12
C ASP A 602 15.83 27.51 -16.69
N LEU A 603 14.95 28.24 -16.00
CA LEU A 603 14.35 27.83 -14.72
C LEU A 603 12.86 27.51 -14.95
N HIS A 604 12.49 26.23 -14.84
CA HIS A 604 11.11 25.77 -14.92
C HIS A 604 10.55 25.47 -13.53
N ILE A 605 9.37 25.99 -13.23
CA ILE A 605 8.65 25.66 -11.99
C ILE A 605 7.18 25.40 -12.35
N HIS A 606 6.76 24.13 -12.37
CA HIS A 606 5.42 23.73 -12.75
C HIS A 606 4.72 22.95 -11.64
N SER A 607 3.47 23.31 -11.34
CA SER A 607 2.63 22.49 -10.46
C SER A 607 1.97 21.37 -11.24
N GLU A 608 1.92 20.19 -10.64
CA GLU A 608 1.27 19.01 -11.22
C GLU A 608 -0.15 18.83 -10.66
N GLN A 609 -1.05 18.29 -11.49
CA GLN A 609 -2.45 18.04 -11.10
C GLN A 609 -2.66 16.59 -10.68
N ASP A 610 -3.37 16.41 -9.57
CA ASP A 610 -4.01 15.14 -9.24
C ASP A 610 -5.20 14.93 -10.17
N THR A 611 -5.39 13.70 -10.64
CA THR A 611 -6.50 13.34 -11.53
C THR A 611 -7.34 12.20 -10.96
N SER A 612 -8.63 12.22 -11.27
CA SER A 612 -9.54 11.12 -10.94
C SER A 612 -10.61 11.02 -11.99
N HIS A 613 -10.78 9.82 -12.55
CA HIS A 613 -11.82 9.48 -13.49
C HIS A 613 -12.62 8.30 -12.95
N TYR A 614 -13.94 8.42 -12.91
CA TYR A 614 -14.83 7.35 -12.51
C TYR A 614 -15.99 7.25 -13.50
N ALA A 615 -16.14 6.07 -14.10
CA ALA A 615 -17.24 5.77 -14.99
C ALA A 615 -17.99 4.55 -14.47
N SER A 616 -19.30 4.71 -14.34
CA SER A 616 -20.20 3.64 -13.96
C SER A 616 -21.38 3.57 -14.91
N HIS A 617 -21.80 2.34 -15.17
CA HIS A 617 -22.99 2.04 -15.95
C HIS A 617 -23.71 0.86 -15.32
N ASP A 618 -24.92 1.05 -14.79
CA ASP A 618 -25.73 -0.11 -14.42
C ASP A 618 -27.14 0.01 -14.95
N THR A 619 -27.74 -1.13 -15.24
CA THR A 619 -29.12 -1.18 -15.72
C THR A 619 -29.68 -2.56 -15.37
N ALA A 620 -30.89 -2.62 -14.85
CA ALA A 620 -31.56 -3.88 -14.51
C ALA A 620 -33.06 -3.77 -14.80
N ALA A 621 -33.76 -4.89 -15.00
CA ALA A 621 -35.22 -4.89 -15.14
C ALA A 621 -35.79 -6.25 -14.72
N SER A 622 -37.02 -6.27 -14.23
CA SER A 622 -37.70 -7.49 -13.76
C SER A 622 -39.24 -7.35 -13.84
N ALA A 623 -39.99 -8.45 -13.87
CA ALA A 623 -41.46 -8.44 -13.71
C ALA A 623 -42.01 -9.83 -13.32
N SER A 624 -43.15 -9.85 -12.64
CA SER A 624 -43.90 -10.97 -12.07
C SER A 624 -45.46 -10.82 -11.97
N VAL A 625 -46.30 -11.74 -12.47
CA VAL A 625 -47.78 -11.67 -12.23
C VAL A 625 -48.38 -13.02 -11.82
N THR A 626 -49.42 -12.95 -10.99
CA THR A 626 -50.18 -14.02 -10.29
C THR A 626 -51.69 -14.11 -10.66
N VAL A 627 -52.20 -15.29 -11.03
CA VAL A 627 -53.63 -15.50 -11.41
C VAL A 627 -54.35 -16.40 -10.40
N GLY A 628 -55.48 -15.93 -9.84
CA GLY A 628 -56.27 -16.53 -8.74
C GLY A 628 -57.41 -15.59 -8.26
N ILE A 629 -58.19 -15.96 -7.22
CA ILE A 629 -59.27 -15.10 -6.70
C ILE A 629 -58.66 -13.83 -6.09
N GLY A 630 -58.59 -12.75 -6.89
CA GLY A 630 -58.30 -11.40 -6.43
C GLY A 630 -57.09 -10.67 -7.02
N ALA A 631 -56.45 -11.20 -8.08
CA ALA A 631 -55.51 -10.51 -9.00
C ALA A 631 -54.18 -9.94 -8.46
N SER A 632 -53.28 -9.62 -9.40
CA SER A 632 -51.90 -9.21 -9.12
C SER A 632 -51.25 -8.49 -10.32
N GLY A 633 -50.06 -7.95 -10.11
CA GLY A 633 -49.29 -7.22 -11.12
C GLY A 633 -47.84 -7.01 -10.70
N SER A 634 -47.01 -6.55 -11.64
CA SER A 634 -45.64 -6.12 -11.40
C SER A 634 -45.11 -5.29 -12.56
N ALA A 635 -44.08 -4.51 -12.28
CA ALA A 635 -43.11 -4.09 -13.26
C ALA A 635 -41.86 -3.63 -12.51
N SER A 636 -40.69 -3.73 -13.15
CA SER A 636 -39.53 -2.99 -12.70
C SER A 636 -38.53 -2.75 -13.83
N TYR A 637 -37.76 -1.69 -13.66
CA TYR A 637 -36.76 -1.18 -14.57
C TYR A 637 -35.79 -0.32 -13.77
N SER A 638 -34.50 -0.30 -14.07
CA SER A 638 -33.49 0.46 -13.33
C SER A 638 -32.36 0.81 -14.27
N HIS A 639 -31.77 1.97 -14.08
CA HIS A 639 -30.72 2.54 -14.91
C HIS A 639 -29.90 3.52 -14.06
N SER A 640 -28.58 3.40 -14.06
CA SER A 640 -27.65 4.29 -13.37
C SER A 640 -26.48 4.58 -14.28
N LYS A 641 -26.14 5.86 -14.42
CA LYS A 641 -24.90 6.29 -15.09
C LYS A 641 -24.26 7.38 -14.24
N VAL A 642 -23.04 7.11 -13.79
CA VAL A 642 -22.20 8.06 -13.04
C VAL A 642 -20.96 8.29 -13.87
N ASP A 643 -20.66 9.55 -14.14
CA ASP A 643 -19.37 9.97 -14.70
C ASP A 643 -18.81 11.04 -13.75
N GLY A 644 -17.55 10.91 -13.36
CA GLY A 644 -16.86 11.86 -12.50
C GLY A 644 -15.45 12.08 -13.00
N ASP A 645 -15.09 13.34 -13.22
CA ASP A 645 -13.78 13.79 -13.68
C ASP A 645 -13.27 14.85 -12.70
N PHE A 646 -12.01 14.74 -12.32
CA PHE A 646 -11.34 15.69 -11.44
C PHE A 646 -9.90 15.86 -11.92
N ALA A 647 -9.45 17.11 -11.98
CA ALA A 647 -8.07 17.49 -12.23
C ALA A 647 -7.79 18.74 -11.38
N SER A 648 -6.94 18.64 -10.37
CA SER A 648 -6.59 19.80 -9.54
C SER A 648 -5.17 19.73 -9.01
N VAL A 649 -4.49 20.87 -9.01
CA VAL A 649 -3.28 21.05 -8.20
C VAL A 649 -3.71 21.02 -6.74
N ARG A 650 -3.18 20.08 -5.96
CA ARG A 650 -3.37 20.04 -4.50
C ARG A 650 -2.25 20.73 -3.75
N GLU A 651 -1.04 20.58 -4.27
CA GLU A 651 0.15 21.20 -3.73
C GLU A 651 0.88 21.95 -4.84
N GLN A 652 1.19 23.21 -4.57
CA GLN A 652 1.74 24.12 -5.55
C GLN A 652 3.27 24.05 -5.54
N SER A 653 3.87 23.84 -6.70
CA SER A 653 5.33 23.94 -6.85
C SER A 653 5.78 25.37 -6.62
N GLY A 654 6.97 25.52 -6.06
CA GLY A 654 7.51 26.85 -5.85
C GLY A 654 8.76 26.94 -5.01
N ILE A 655 9.30 28.15 -5.03
CA ILE A 655 10.37 28.61 -4.15
C ILE A 655 9.73 29.46 -3.07
N GLN A 656 9.95 29.09 -1.81
CA GLN A 656 9.35 29.70 -0.63
C GLN A 656 10.44 30.23 0.30
N ALA A 657 10.82 31.50 0.11
CA ALA A 657 11.79 32.18 0.96
C ALA A 657 11.14 32.72 2.26
N GLY A 658 11.92 32.85 3.31
CA GLY A 658 11.53 33.48 4.57
C GLY A 658 11.79 34.99 4.57
N ASP A 659 12.14 35.51 5.75
CA ASP A 659 12.49 36.92 5.95
C ASP A 659 13.82 37.30 5.28
N GLY A 660 14.64 36.31 4.94
CA GLY A 660 15.87 36.48 4.19
C GLY A 660 15.66 36.84 2.72
N GLY A 661 14.47 36.62 2.17
CA GLY A 661 14.15 36.89 0.77
C GLY A 661 14.82 35.91 -0.21
N PHE A 662 14.68 36.19 -1.50
CA PHE A 662 15.34 35.42 -2.56
C PHE A 662 16.25 36.30 -3.42
N ASP A 663 17.35 35.71 -3.87
CA ASP A 663 18.27 36.27 -4.88
C ASP A 663 18.49 35.23 -5.97
N ILE A 664 17.79 35.40 -7.10
CA ILE A 664 17.73 34.41 -8.18
C ILE A 664 18.22 35.05 -9.47
N THR A 665 19.23 34.44 -10.08
CA THR A 665 19.73 34.79 -11.40
C THR A 665 19.50 33.61 -12.36
N VAL A 666 18.79 33.88 -13.46
CA VAL A 666 18.50 32.94 -14.53
C VAL A 666 19.02 33.52 -15.83
N HIS A 667 19.96 32.85 -16.46
CA HIS A 667 20.57 33.34 -17.69
C HIS A 667 19.65 33.17 -18.92
N GLY A 668 18.80 32.16 -18.91
CA GLY A 668 17.76 31.90 -19.91
C GLY A 668 16.39 32.43 -19.47
N ASN A 669 15.38 31.59 -19.51
CA ASN A 669 13.99 31.91 -19.22
C ASN A 669 13.53 31.38 -17.87
N THR A 670 12.83 32.20 -17.10
CA THR A 670 12.03 31.72 -15.97
C THR A 670 10.62 31.39 -16.45
N ASP A 671 10.18 30.15 -16.29
CA ASP A 671 8.86 29.67 -16.69
C ASP A 671 8.05 29.18 -15.50
N LEU A 672 6.92 29.84 -15.23
CA LEU A 672 6.02 29.51 -14.11
C LEU A 672 4.68 28.99 -14.62
N LYS A 673 4.28 27.79 -14.19
CA LYS A 673 2.99 27.19 -14.54
C LYS A 673 2.22 26.74 -13.31
N GLY A 674 1.18 27.50 -12.98
CA GLY A 674 0.50 27.43 -11.68
C GLY A 674 1.46 27.41 -10.50
N ALA A 675 2.58 28.15 -10.52
CA ALA A 675 3.69 28.03 -9.57
C ALA A 675 4.15 29.38 -9.02
N VAL A 676 4.81 29.37 -7.86
CA VAL A 676 5.19 30.61 -7.16
C VAL A 676 6.67 30.72 -6.82
N ILE A 677 7.19 31.95 -6.89
CA ILE A 677 8.44 32.36 -6.23
C ILE A 677 8.07 33.40 -5.17
N ALA A 678 7.98 32.96 -3.93
CA ALA A 678 7.41 33.73 -2.83
C ALA A 678 8.41 33.99 -1.71
N SER A 679 8.12 35.03 -0.92
CA SER A 679 8.83 35.38 0.31
C SER A 679 7.85 35.89 1.36
N THR A 680 8.31 36.20 2.57
CA THR A 680 7.46 36.84 3.59
C THR A 680 7.28 38.33 3.31
N GLN A 681 6.22 38.94 3.86
CA GLN A 681 6.02 40.39 3.76
C GLN A 681 7.20 41.19 4.32
N ALA A 682 7.88 40.68 5.35
CA ALA A 682 9.05 41.32 5.92
C ALA A 682 10.22 41.41 4.93
N ALA A 683 10.42 40.41 4.06
CA ALA A 683 11.44 40.45 3.02
C ALA A 683 11.09 41.49 1.93
N ILE A 684 9.82 41.59 1.56
CA ILE A 684 9.31 42.57 0.58
C ILE A 684 9.53 44.00 1.11
N ASP A 685 9.11 44.28 2.34
CA ASP A 685 9.22 45.60 2.97
C ASP A 685 10.68 46.06 3.12
N GLN A 686 11.60 45.10 3.23
CA GLN A 686 13.04 45.35 3.37
C GLN A 686 13.80 45.32 2.03
N GLY A 687 13.10 45.09 0.91
CA GLY A 687 13.72 45.06 -0.42
C GLY A 687 14.74 43.92 -0.60
N ARG A 688 14.50 42.76 0.00
CA ARG A 688 15.43 41.60 -0.03
C ARG A 688 15.21 40.64 -1.20
N ASN A 689 14.18 40.88 -2.00
CA ASN A 689 13.83 40.02 -3.12
C ASN A 689 14.39 40.57 -4.43
N GLN A 690 15.20 39.77 -5.09
CA GLN A 690 15.80 40.06 -6.39
C GLN A 690 15.65 38.86 -7.33
N LEU A 691 15.09 39.10 -8.52
CA LEU A 691 15.08 38.15 -9.61
C LEU A 691 15.60 38.82 -10.88
N THR A 692 16.68 38.28 -11.44
CA THR A 692 17.20 38.66 -12.75
C THR A 692 17.00 37.48 -13.70
N THR A 693 16.36 37.71 -14.84
CA THR A 693 16.09 36.66 -15.83
C THR A 693 16.31 37.15 -17.26
N GLY A 694 16.64 36.27 -18.20
CA GLY A 694 16.67 36.57 -19.63
C GLY A 694 15.28 36.91 -20.14
N THR A 695 14.34 35.98 -20.01
CA THR A 695 12.91 36.14 -20.31
C THR A 695 12.01 35.54 -19.24
N LEU A 696 10.75 35.96 -19.18
CA LEU A 696 9.76 35.47 -18.21
C LEU A 696 8.47 35.02 -18.91
N THR A 697 8.08 33.77 -18.67
CA THR A 697 6.80 33.17 -19.08
C THR A 697 6.00 32.73 -17.88
N VAL A 698 4.70 33.02 -17.91
CA VAL A 698 3.79 32.78 -16.77
C VAL A 698 2.46 32.28 -17.32
N ALA A 699 2.01 31.14 -16.81
CA ALA A 699 0.72 30.54 -17.11
C ALA A 699 0.04 30.04 -15.82
N ASP A 700 -1.28 30.17 -15.75
CA ASP A 700 -2.06 29.62 -14.65
C ASP A 700 -2.56 28.22 -14.99
N ILE A 701 -2.87 27.41 -13.97
CA ILE A 701 -3.49 26.09 -14.15
C ILE A 701 -4.98 26.18 -13.83
N THR A 702 -5.82 25.70 -14.74
CA THR A 702 -7.26 25.58 -14.51
C THR A 702 -7.56 24.22 -13.87
N ASN A 703 -8.09 24.25 -12.65
CA ASN A 703 -8.55 23.05 -11.95
C ASN A 703 -10.03 22.81 -12.28
N THR A 704 -10.40 21.55 -12.45
CA THR A 704 -11.76 21.15 -12.80
C THR A 704 -12.22 20.02 -11.88
N SER A 705 -13.46 20.12 -11.41
CA SER A 705 -14.18 19.00 -10.78
C SER A 705 -15.55 18.96 -11.42
N HIS A 706 -15.79 17.92 -12.22
CA HIS A 706 -17.08 17.72 -12.88
C HIS A 706 -17.59 16.35 -12.52
N TYR A 707 -18.80 16.28 -11.97
CA TYR A 707 -19.47 15.00 -11.80
C TYR A 707 -20.90 15.09 -12.29
N LYS A 708 -21.38 13.96 -12.79
CA LYS A 708 -22.74 13.77 -13.24
C LYS A 708 -23.19 12.38 -12.82
N ALA A 709 -24.07 12.36 -11.83
CA ALA A 709 -24.81 11.18 -11.44
C ALA A 709 -26.23 11.26 -12.02
N THR A 710 -26.60 10.24 -12.78
CA THR A 710 -27.95 10.06 -13.32
C THR A 710 -28.47 8.74 -12.78
N GLY A 711 -29.50 8.78 -11.92
CA GLY A 711 -30.16 7.58 -11.42
C GLY A 711 -31.63 7.56 -11.80
N VAL A 712 -32.12 6.46 -12.41
CA VAL A 712 -33.57 6.20 -12.49
C VAL A 712 -33.89 4.72 -12.29
N ASN A 713 -34.68 4.45 -11.25
CA ASN A 713 -35.20 3.14 -10.89
C ASN A 713 -36.75 3.17 -10.89
N LEU A 714 -37.42 2.07 -11.22
CA LEU A 714 -38.87 1.98 -11.43
C LEU A 714 -39.43 0.65 -10.90
N SER A 715 -40.58 0.74 -10.24
CA SER A 715 -41.31 -0.33 -9.52
C SER A 715 -42.84 -0.18 -9.72
N GLY A 716 -43.72 -1.09 -9.25
CA GLY A 716 -45.14 -1.03 -9.68
C GLY A 716 -46.23 -1.90 -9.01
N GLY A 717 -47.31 -2.19 -9.78
CA GLY A 717 -48.30 -3.31 -9.64
C GLY A 717 -49.62 -3.08 -8.86
N TYR A 718 -50.81 -3.46 -9.39
CA TYR A 718 -51.87 -4.30 -8.74
C TYR A 718 -53.21 -4.35 -9.54
N ALA A 719 -54.02 -5.41 -9.33
CA ALA A 719 -55.48 -5.49 -9.63
C ALA A 719 -56.16 -6.43 -8.61
N ALA A 720 -57.40 -6.13 -8.18
CA ALA A 720 -58.36 -7.01 -7.48
C ALA A 720 -59.78 -6.45 -7.68
N GLY A 721 -60.77 -7.24 -8.11
CA GLY A 721 -62.11 -6.75 -8.50
C GLY A 721 -63.15 -6.61 -7.37
N GLY A 722 -63.98 -5.54 -7.41
CA GLY A 722 -65.33 -5.50 -6.79
C GLY A 722 -65.99 -4.13 -6.45
N SER A 723 -66.95 -3.68 -7.30
CA SER A 723 -68.19 -2.85 -7.05
C SER A 723 -68.21 -1.30 -6.87
N ASN A 724 -69.26 -0.68 -7.46
CA ASN A 724 -69.64 0.75 -7.66
C ASN A 724 -69.50 1.77 -6.49
N GLY A 725 -69.14 3.04 -6.82
CA GLY A 725 -69.34 4.25 -5.99
C GLY A 725 -68.81 5.55 -6.67
N LYS A 726 -69.41 6.73 -6.41
CA LYS A 726 -69.40 7.99 -7.21
C LYS A 726 -68.29 9.04 -6.89
N SER A 727 -68.20 10.02 -7.83
CA SER A 727 -68.08 11.50 -7.72
C SER A 727 -66.72 12.25 -7.78
N ASP A 728 -66.60 13.05 -8.86
CA ASP A 728 -66.29 14.50 -9.01
C ASP A 728 -65.08 15.19 -8.34
N GLY A 729 -64.37 16.02 -9.14
CA GLY A 729 -63.66 17.22 -8.64
C GLY A 729 -62.46 17.69 -9.49
N LYS A 730 -62.59 18.86 -10.14
CA LYS A 730 -61.51 19.68 -10.76
C LYS A 730 -60.56 20.27 -9.71
N SER A 731 -59.29 20.54 -10.04
CA SER A 731 -58.68 21.90 -10.08
C SER A 731 -57.15 21.91 -10.24
N ASP A 732 -56.72 22.98 -10.91
CA ASP A 732 -55.38 23.55 -11.16
C ASP A 732 -54.80 24.22 -9.89
N GLY A 733 -53.47 24.45 -9.83
CA GLY A 733 -52.86 25.36 -8.86
C GLY A 733 -51.42 25.07 -8.45
N SER A 734 -50.52 26.00 -8.78
CA SER A 734 -49.12 26.11 -8.39
C SER A 734 -48.90 26.49 -6.90
N SER A 735 -47.64 26.39 -6.44
CA SER A 735 -46.95 27.05 -5.31
C SER A 735 -46.83 26.34 -3.94
N GLY A 736 -45.57 26.21 -3.49
CA GLY A 736 -45.12 26.70 -2.18
C GLY A 736 -44.98 25.72 -1.00
N ASP A 737 -43.73 25.55 -0.56
CA ASP A 737 -43.24 25.28 0.80
C ASP A 737 -43.25 23.87 1.41
N THR A 738 -42.00 23.37 1.54
CA THR A 738 -41.40 22.63 2.66
C THR A 738 -42.34 22.06 3.73
N ALA A 739 -42.59 20.76 3.61
CA ALA A 739 -42.79 19.88 4.75
C ALA A 739 -42.22 18.51 4.39
N SER A 740 -41.21 18.07 5.14
CA SER A 740 -40.70 16.70 5.17
C SER A 740 -41.84 15.76 5.55
N SER A 741 -42.58 15.31 4.54
CA SER A 741 -43.64 14.32 4.69
C SER A 741 -43.01 12.94 4.57
N GLN A 742 -42.59 12.47 5.73
CA GLN A 742 -42.34 11.09 6.04
C GLN A 742 -43.60 10.27 5.68
N MET A 743 -43.67 9.78 4.44
CA MET A 743 -44.70 8.82 4.05
C MET A 743 -44.27 7.42 4.53
N PRO A 744 -45.09 6.74 5.35
CA PRO A 744 -44.90 5.33 5.61
C PRO A 744 -44.99 4.57 4.28
N PRO A 745 -44.19 3.53 4.03
CA PRO A 745 -44.49 2.64 2.93
C PRO A 745 -45.88 2.05 3.22
N THR A 746 -46.87 2.48 2.45
CA THR A 746 -48.19 1.86 2.43
C THR A 746 -48.00 0.44 1.93
N ALA A 747 -47.78 -0.47 2.87
CA ALA A 747 -47.91 -1.89 2.68
C ALA A 747 -49.31 -2.14 2.13
N ASN A 748 -49.38 -2.38 0.82
CA ASN A 748 -50.58 -2.84 0.17
C ASN A 748 -50.98 -4.18 0.82
N GLN A 749 -52.19 -4.22 1.41
CA GLN A 749 -52.80 -5.42 1.98
C GLN A 749 -53.14 -6.42 0.87
N GLY A 750 -52.14 -7.12 0.34
CA GLY A 750 -52.33 -8.22 -0.59
C GLY A 750 -51.21 -8.37 -1.62
N SER A 751 -50.06 -8.90 -1.22
CA SER A 751 -49.10 -9.62 -2.10
C SER A 751 -47.89 -10.12 -1.30
N SER A 752 -48.09 -11.18 -0.52
CA SER A 752 -47.03 -11.88 0.23
C SER A 752 -46.27 -12.91 -0.62
N TRP A 753 -46.11 -12.68 -1.93
CA TRP A 753 -45.65 -13.68 -2.90
C TRP A 753 -44.57 -13.12 -3.84
N SER A 754 -43.34 -12.99 -3.34
CA SER A 754 -42.15 -12.74 -4.18
C SER A 754 -40.99 -13.60 -3.71
N TRP A 755 -40.22 -14.12 -4.68
CA TRP A 755 -39.05 -14.97 -4.43
C TRP A 755 -37.95 -14.10 -3.80
N GLN A 756 -37.72 -14.28 -2.49
CA GLN A 756 -36.69 -13.52 -1.77
C GLN A 756 -35.29 -13.93 -2.26
N ASN A 757 -34.66 -12.99 -2.96
CA ASN A 757 -33.27 -13.05 -3.39
C ASN A 757 -32.34 -12.91 -2.17
N GLN A 758 -32.21 -13.98 -1.39
CA GLN A 758 -31.16 -14.06 -0.37
C GLN A 758 -29.84 -14.37 -1.05
N GLY A 759 -29.00 -13.34 -1.25
CA GLY A 759 -27.56 -13.55 -1.45
C GLY A 759 -26.87 -12.78 -2.57
N SER A 760 -27.52 -11.86 -3.28
CA SER A 760 -26.81 -10.92 -4.17
C SER A 760 -26.91 -9.50 -3.61
N GLY A 761 -25.77 -8.89 -3.28
CA GLY A 761 -25.65 -7.52 -2.77
C GLY A 761 -26.04 -6.43 -3.78
N ALA A 762 -27.10 -6.61 -4.56
CA ALA A 762 -27.74 -5.50 -5.25
C ALA A 762 -28.60 -4.77 -4.19
N ARG A 763 -28.00 -3.79 -3.52
CA ARG A 763 -28.75 -2.76 -2.79
C ARG A 763 -29.57 -1.99 -3.82
N GLY A 764 -30.78 -2.45 -4.09
CA GLY A 764 -31.77 -1.64 -4.81
C GLY A 764 -32.14 -0.47 -3.92
N THR A 765 -31.54 0.69 -4.17
CA THR A 765 -31.95 1.97 -3.57
C THR A 765 -33.40 2.25 -3.98
N ALA A 766 -34.22 2.58 -2.97
CA ALA A 766 -35.60 2.98 -3.16
C ALA A 766 -35.71 4.51 -3.07
N ALA A 767 -36.49 5.06 -4.02
CA ALA A 767 -36.97 6.43 -4.22
C ALA A 767 -36.12 7.38 -5.12
N GLY A 768 -36.69 7.70 -6.30
CA GLY A 768 -36.68 9.07 -6.86
C GLY A 768 -35.70 9.39 -7.99
N TYR A 769 -36.14 10.19 -8.97
CA TYR A 769 -35.26 10.87 -9.93
C TYR A 769 -34.41 11.89 -9.19
N ASP A 770 -33.11 11.67 -9.10
CA ASP A 770 -32.13 12.69 -8.75
C ASP A 770 -31.02 12.69 -9.80
N SER A 771 -30.99 13.74 -10.61
CA SER A 771 -29.82 14.09 -11.39
C SER A 771 -28.97 15.00 -10.52
N LYS A 772 -27.84 14.51 -10.02
CA LYS A 772 -26.88 15.34 -9.30
C LYS A 772 -25.72 15.60 -10.24
N SER A 773 -25.57 16.85 -10.67
CA SER A 773 -24.39 17.29 -11.39
C SER A 773 -23.76 18.45 -10.66
N GLY A 774 -22.44 18.41 -10.52
CA GLY A 774 -21.64 19.51 -10.05
C GLY A 774 -20.56 19.82 -11.07
N SER A 775 -20.30 21.09 -11.28
CA SER A 775 -19.10 21.54 -11.97
C SER A 775 -18.50 22.66 -11.14
N GLN A 776 -17.22 22.51 -10.80
CA GLN A 776 -16.43 23.54 -10.15
C GLN A 776 -15.17 23.75 -10.96
N THR A 777 -14.77 25.00 -11.07
CA THR A 777 -13.50 25.39 -11.64
C THR A 777 -12.80 26.31 -10.67
N SER A 778 -11.51 26.09 -10.42
CA SER A 778 -10.65 27.06 -9.75
C SER A 778 -9.40 27.30 -10.60
N ILE A 779 -8.62 28.30 -10.22
CA ILE A 779 -7.37 28.62 -10.89
C ILE A 779 -6.25 28.57 -9.85
N THR A 780 -5.23 27.77 -10.14
CA THR A 780 -3.95 27.87 -9.44
C THR A 780 -3.11 28.91 -10.17
N HIS A 781 -2.97 30.08 -9.55
CA HIS A 781 -2.27 31.20 -10.14
C HIS A 781 -0.76 31.05 -10.04
N SER A 782 -0.06 31.46 -11.08
CA SER A 782 1.38 31.69 -11.01
C SER A 782 1.68 33.10 -10.51
N GLY A 783 2.79 33.27 -9.79
CA GLY A 783 3.16 34.59 -9.28
C GLY A 783 4.57 34.67 -8.72
N ILE A 784 5.03 35.90 -8.52
CA ILE A 784 6.33 36.19 -7.89
C ILE A 784 6.10 37.29 -6.86
N SER A 785 6.55 37.12 -5.61
CA SER A 785 6.31 38.11 -4.55
C SER A 785 7.04 39.44 -4.83
N GLY A 786 6.53 40.54 -4.26
CA GLY A 786 7.07 41.90 -4.42
C GLY A 786 8.59 42.02 -4.21
N GLY A 787 9.25 42.94 -4.91
CA GLY A 787 10.72 43.03 -4.99
C GLY A 787 11.21 43.49 -6.35
N ASP A 788 12.54 43.49 -6.53
CA ASP A 788 13.18 43.87 -7.78
C ASP A 788 13.15 42.71 -8.77
N LEU A 789 12.61 42.97 -9.96
CA LEU A 789 12.51 42.01 -11.06
C LEU A 789 13.06 42.65 -12.33
N THR A 790 14.14 42.08 -12.86
CA THR A 790 14.82 42.55 -14.08
C THR A 790 14.75 41.50 -15.18
N ILE A 791 14.14 41.86 -16.32
CA ILE A 791 14.17 41.08 -17.56
C ILE A 791 15.23 41.70 -18.47
N THR A 792 16.23 40.90 -18.86
CA THR A 792 17.43 41.41 -19.55
C THR A 792 17.36 41.30 -21.08
N ASP A 793 16.58 40.37 -21.63
CA ASP A 793 16.41 40.20 -23.08
C ASP A 793 15.02 40.66 -23.55
N ALA A 794 14.92 41.96 -23.90
CA ALA A 794 13.68 42.53 -24.42
C ALA A 794 13.23 41.93 -25.76
N ALA A 795 14.18 41.56 -26.63
CA ALA A 795 13.88 41.01 -27.95
C ALA A 795 13.37 39.56 -27.81
N GLY A 796 14.04 38.76 -26.99
CA GLY A 796 13.60 37.42 -26.61
C GLY A 796 12.25 37.42 -25.91
N GLN A 797 12.02 38.35 -24.99
CA GLN A 797 10.73 38.47 -24.28
C GLN A 797 9.56 38.67 -25.25
N GLN A 798 9.71 39.60 -26.20
CA GLN A 798 8.69 39.89 -27.21
C GLN A 798 8.49 38.69 -28.14
N ALA A 799 9.56 37.96 -28.48
CA ALA A 799 9.49 36.77 -29.33
C ALA A 799 8.83 35.57 -28.63
N LYS A 800 9.15 35.32 -27.35
CA LYS A 800 8.67 34.15 -26.58
C LYS A 800 7.24 34.33 -26.07
N SER A 801 6.91 35.52 -25.56
CA SER A 801 5.61 35.80 -24.91
C SER A 801 4.63 36.62 -25.75
N GLY A 802 5.10 37.26 -26.83
CA GLY A 802 4.31 38.23 -27.60
C GLY A 802 4.05 39.56 -26.87
N LYS A 803 4.62 39.76 -25.67
CA LYS A 803 4.44 40.94 -24.81
C LYS A 803 5.76 41.69 -24.62
N SER A 804 5.67 43.01 -24.43
CA SER A 804 6.83 43.79 -24.01
C SER A 804 7.17 43.50 -22.54
N ILE A 805 8.38 43.85 -22.10
CA ILE A 805 8.77 43.73 -20.67
C ILE A 805 7.75 44.44 -19.76
N ALA A 806 7.34 45.66 -20.12
CA ALA A 806 6.38 46.43 -19.33
C ALA A 806 5.03 45.73 -19.22
N ASP A 807 4.55 45.13 -20.30
CA ASP A 807 3.27 44.40 -20.31
C ASP A 807 3.36 43.10 -19.52
N THR A 808 4.49 42.38 -19.57
CA THR A 808 4.73 41.17 -18.76
C THR A 808 4.75 41.52 -17.28
N LEU A 809 5.48 42.55 -16.87
CA LEU A 809 5.57 42.98 -15.47
C LEU A 809 4.24 43.51 -14.93
N ALA A 810 3.45 44.20 -15.75
CA ALA A 810 2.13 44.70 -15.36
C ALA A 810 1.08 43.59 -15.21
N ALA A 811 1.23 42.48 -15.96
CA ALA A 811 0.32 41.33 -15.90
C ALA A 811 0.73 40.28 -14.86
N LEU A 812 1.94 40.36 -14.32
CA LEU A 812 2.47 39.41 -13.35
C LEU A 812 1.73 39.55 -12.01
N ASN A 813 1.29 38.44 -11.44
CA ASN A 813 0.77 38.44 -10.07
C ASN A 813 1.91 38.69 -9.08
N ARG A 814 1.83 39.81 -8.35
CA ARG A 814 2.81 40.25 -7.34
C ARG A 814 2.31 40.08 -5.90
N ASP A 815 1.06 39.67 -5.72
CA ASP A 815 0.42 39.47 -4.41
C ASP A 815 0.44 37.98 -4.06
N VAL A 816 1.65 37.46 -3.86
CA VAL A 816 1.90 36.08 -3.42
C VAL A 816 2.91 36.09 -2.28
N HIS A 817 2.65 35.33 -1.22
CA HIS A 817 3.48 35.25 -0.03
C HIS A 817 3.78 33.81 0.36
N THR A 818 4.90 33.61 1.04
CA THR A 818 5.23 32.28 1.58
C THR A 818 4.17 31.84 2.59
N GLY A 819 3.62 30.65 2.40
CA GLY A 819 2.56 30.08 3.22
C GLY A 819 1.14 30.32 2.70
N ASP A 820 0.98 31.03 1.58
CA ASP A 820 -0.31 31.08 0.89
C ASP A 820 -0.63 29.69 0.32
N SER A 821 -1.78 29.13 0.71
CA SER A 821 -2.25 27.88 0.13
C SER A 821 -2.74 28.11 -1.29
N GLY A 822 -2.22 27.34 -2.25
CA GLY A 822 -2.75 27.33 -3.62
C GLY A 822 -4.26 27.04 -3.63
N ASN A 823 -5.01 27.73 -4.48
CA ASN A 823 -6.48 27.63 -4.58
C ASN A 823 -6.95 26.33 -5.28
N GLY A 824 -6.41 25.18 -4.88
CA GLY A 824 -6.77 23.86 -5.38
C GLY A 824 -8.21 23.47 -5.00
N LEU A 825 -8.90 22.76 -5.89
CA LEU A 825 -10.18 22.14 -5.56
C LEU A 825 -9.97 20.91 -4.68
N VAL A 826 -10.87 20.70 -3.71
CA VAL A 826 -10.99 19.44 -2.99
C VAL A 826 -12.08 18.62 -3.66
N LYS A 827 -11.78 17.36 -4.01
CA LYS A 827 -12.77 16.44 -4.57
C LYS A 827 -13.93 16.29 -3.59
N ASP A 828 -15.11 16.74 -3.99
CA ASP A 828 -16.34 16.79 -3.18
C ASP A 828 -17.31 15.64 -3.50
N TRP A 829 -16.87 14.67 -4.30
CA TRP A 829 -17.67 13.54 -4.75
C TRP A 829 -16.92 12.21 -4.59
N ASN A 830 -17.67 11.14 -4.35
CA ASN A 830 -17.16 9.77 -4.30
C ASN A 830 -17.97 8.91 -5.26
N GLY A 831 -17.31 8.28 -6.24
CA GLY A 831 -17.98 7.53 -7.31
C GLY A 831 -18.91 6.41 -6.81
N GLN A 832 -18.54 5.73 -5.71
CA GLN A 832 -19.36 4.69 -5.08
C GLN A 832 -20.54 5.27 -4.28
N GLN A 833 -20.42 6.50 -3.75
CA GLN A 833 -21.53 7.19 -3.09
C GLN A 833 -22.49 7.86 -4.08
N LEU A 834 -22.01 8.13 -5.30
CA LEU A 834 -22.81 8.69 -6.40
C LEU A 834 -23.65 7.61 -7.13
N GLN A 835 -23.27 6.33 -7.02
CA GLN A 835 -24.10 5.15 -7.37
C GLN A 835 -25.15 4.88 -6.30
#